data_AF-G1SWV6-F1
#
_entry.id   AF-G1SWV6-F1
#
_cell.length_a   1.000
_cell.length_b   1.000
_cell.length_c   1.000
_cell.angle_alpha   90.00
_cell.angle_beta   90.00
_cell.angle_gamma   90.00
#
_symmetry.space_group_name_H-M   'P 1'
#
loop_
_entity.id
_entity.type
_entity.pdbx_description
1 polymer ?
#
loop_
_entity_poly.entity_id
_entity_poly.type
_entity_poly.pdbx_seq_one_letter_code
_entity_poly.pdbx_strand_id
1 'polypeptide(L)'
;MPALQARALTQMTGSQELPQGLPCGCRGPRTWAILHCYPRSIREVDRKWSSQDSNRHPCGITGVGRGFDLPAPQRRPDHPDFSPGPLVLKPSRRWPRPQPGLADGGNAHLVRPPRIGAVAARGRNRAGRPLTPPGPEKPRGAAGWRGLRGQPTTQRPRLLNEEEPPNMASESGKLWGGRFVGAVDPIMEKFNSSITYDQLLWEVDVQGSKAYSRGLEKAGLLTKAERDQILRGLDKVAEEWAQGTFKLNPNDEDIHTANERRLKELIGEPAGKLHTGRSRNDQVVTDLRLWMRQTCAKLSALLWELIRTMVDRAEAERDVLFPGYTHLQRAQPIRWSHWILSHTVALTRDSERLLEVQKRINVLPLGSGAIAGNPLGVDRELLRAELDFGAITLNSMDATSERDFVAEFLFWASLCMTHLSRMAEDLILYGTKEFGFVQLSDAYSTGSSLMPQKKNPDSLELIRSKAGRVFGRCAGLLMTLKGLPSTYNKDLQEDKEAVFEVSDTVSAVLQVATGVISTLQIHRENMAQALSPDMLATDLAYYLVRKGMPFRQAHETSGKAVFLAETKGVALNQLSLQELQSISPLFSGDVSRVWDYQNSVEQYGALGGTARSSVDWQIGQVRALLQAQQGLHALQAAP
;
A
#
# COMPACT_ATOMS: atom_id res chain seq x y z
N MET A 1 7.57 5.40 -44.36
CA MET A 1 7.84 6.69 -45.04
C MET A 1 7.99 6.44 -46.54
N PRO A 2 7.67 7.39 -47.46
CA PRO A 2 6.88 8.63 -47.35
C PRO A 2 5.80 8.77 -48.48
N ALA A 3 4.63 9.40 -48.25
CA ALA A 3 4.25 10.82 -48.44
C ALA A 3 3.65 11.20 -49.82
N LEU A 4 2.64 12.09 -49.77
CA LEU A 4 1.99 12.98 -50.76
C LEU A 4 0.45 12.79 -50.71
N GLN A 5 -0.40 13.80 -50.52
CA GLN A 5 -0.39 15.15 -51.10
C GLN A 5 -1.00 16.22 -50.16
N ALA A 6 -0.48 17.44 -50.28
CA ALA A 6 -1.07 18.70 -49.84
C ALA A 6 -1.34 19.59 -51.07
N ARG A 7 -2.38 20.43 -51.01
CA ARG A 7 -2.56 21.74 -51.69
C ARG A 7 -3.98 22.25 -51.33
N ALA A 8 -4.29 23.54 -51.19
CA ALA A 8 -3.60 24.81 -50.93
C ALA A 8 -4.68 25.93 -51.00
N LEU A 9 -4.28 27.15 -50.58
CA LEU A 9 -4.85 28.50 -50.87
C LEU A 9 -5.98 29.02 -49.95
N THR A 10 -6.07 30.28 -49.49
CA THR A 10 -5.18 31.45 -49.20
C THR A 10 -6.12 32.59 -48.75
N GLN A 11 -5.84 33.27 -47.63
CA GLN A 11 -5.57 34.73 -47.48
C GLN A 11 -6.71 35.72 -47.79
N MET A 12 -7.00 36.61 -46.82
CA MET A 12 -6.91 38.06 -47.04
C MET A 12 -6.77 38.84 -45.72
N THR A 13 -5.99 39.91 -45.83
CA THR A 13 -5.42 40.85 -44.85
C THR A 13 -6.32 42.06 -44.58
N GLY A 14 -6.10 42.78 -43.48
CA GLY A 14 -6.56 44.17 -43.36
C GLY A 14 -6.43 44.78 -41.96
N SER A 15 -5.56 45.76 -41.83
CA SER A 15 -5.18 46.53 -40.63
C SER A 15 -5.54 48.01 -40.78
N GLN A 16 -5.89 48.71 -39.69
CA GLN A 16 -5.87 50.19 -39.44
C GLN A 16 -6.71 50.46 -38.16
N GLU A 17 -6.56 51.46 -37.29
CA GLU A 17 -5.60 52.51 -36.91
C GLU A 17 -6.18 53.13 -35.60
N LEU A 18 -5.36 53.71 -34.71
CA LEU A 18 -5.78 54.43 -33.48
C LEU A 18 -6.10 55.92 -33.77
N PRO A 19 -6.88 56.64 -32.92
CA PRO A 19 -6.22 57.62 -32.01
C PRO A 19 -6.92 57.96 -30.65
N GLN A 20 -6.07 58.25 -29.65
CA GLN A 20 -6.04 59.30 -28.59
C GLN A 20 -7.30 59.78 -27.78
N GLY A 21 -7.11 59.92 -26.45
CA GLY A 21 -7.75 61.00 -25.63
C GLY A 21 -8.28 60.64 -24.21
N LEU A 22 -7.60 61.13 -23.15
CA LEU A 22 -7.92 61.15 -21.69
C LEU A 22 -9.12 62.07 -21.31
N PRO A 23 -9.55 62.29 -20.02
CA PRO A 23 -9.31 61.65 -18.70
C PRO A 23 -10.58 61.44 -17.80
N CYS A 24 -10.37 61.02 -16.54
CA CYS A 24 -11.11 61.36 -15.28
C CYS A 24 -11.96 60.28 -14.57
N GLY A 25 -11.62 60.01 -13.29
CA GLY A 25 -12.58 60.17 -12.19
C GLY A 25 -13.10 58.93 -11.43
N CYS A 26 -12.38 58.56 -10.37
CA CYS A 26 -12.82 58.01 -9.07
C CYS A 26 -14.23 57.38 -8.88
N ARG A 27 -14.28 56.13 -8.38
CA ARG A 27 -14.94 55.70 -7.11
C ARG A 27 -14.67 54.20 -6.85
N GLY A 28 -14.34 53.85 -5.60
CA GLY A 28 -13.96 52.50 -5.13
C GLY A 28 -15.13 51.51 -4.89
N PRO A 29 -15.00 50.58 -3.92
CA PRO A 29 -14.59 49.20 -4.18
C PRO A 29 -15.71 48.17 -3.94
N ARG A 30 -15.59 46.97 -4.54
CA ARG A 30 -16.34 45.77 -4.11
C ARG A 30 -15.39 44.58 -3.99
N THR A 31 -14.96 44.34 -2.76
CA THR A 31 -14.37 43.08 -2.30
C THR A 31 -15.46 42.02 -2.15
N TRP A 32 -15.28 40.86 -2.78
CA TRP A 32 -16.07 39.66 -2.51
C TRP A 32 -15.37 38.81 -1.44
N ALA A 33 -16.07 38.56 -0.35
CA ALA A 33 -15.67 37.69 0.74
C ALA A 33 -15.99 36.23 0.42
N ILE A 34 -15.07 35.32 0.74
CA ILE A 34 -15.30 33.88 0.80
C ILE A 34 -15.38 33.48 2.28
N LEU A 35 -16.48 32.82 2.66
CA LEU A 35 -16.76 32.32 3.99
C LEU A 35 -15.81 31.17 4.38
N HIS A 36 -15.21 31.25 5.57
CA HIS A 36 -14.70 30.09 6.31
C HIS A 36 -15.63 29.80 7.51
N CYS A 37 -16.10 28.55 7.58
CA CYS A 37 -16.77 27.99 8.75
C CYS A 37 -15.74 27.50 9.78
N TYR A 38 -15.85 27.97 11.02
CA TYR A 38 -15.32 27.30 12.22
C TYR A 38 -16.40 27.34 13.31
N PRO A 39 -16.61 26.27 14.09
CA PRO A 39 -17.59 26.26 15.16
C PRO A 39 -17.06 26.93 16.44
N ARG A 40 -17.90 27.77 17.04
CA ARG A 40 -17.74 28.30 18.41
C ARG A 40 -18.19 27.25 19.43
N SER A 41 -17.38 27.01 20.46
CA SER A 41 -17.84 27.01 21.86
C SER A 41 -16.66 26.90 22.82
N ILE A 42 -16.48 27.88 23.71
CA ILE A 42 -16.42 27.72 25.18
C ILE A 42 -16.25 29.10 25.81
N ARG A 43 -16.97 29.29 26.92
CA ARG A 43 -17.22 30.54 27.64
C ARG A 43 -16.06 30.96 28.54
N GLU A 44 -16.03 32.27 28.76
CA GLU A 44 -15.46 33.05 29.87
C GLU A 44 -15.12 32.30 31.16
N VAL A 45 -13.90 32.52 31.69
CA VAL A 45 -13.70 32.97 33.08
C VAL A 45 -12.50 33.91 33.10
N ASP A 46 -12.78 35.15 33.47
CA ASP A 46 -11.83 36.21 33.79
C ASP A 46 -11.55 36.16 35.31
N ARG A 47 -10.29 36.18 35.76
CA ARG A 47 -9.87 36.80 37.04
C ARG A 47 -8.34 36.76 37.29
N LYS A 48 -7.83 37.98 37.46
CA LYS A 48 -6.53 38.45 37.98
C LYS A 48 -6.05 37.74 39.26
N TRP A 49 -4.73 37.78 39.49
CA TRP A 49 -4.00 38.10 40.75
C TRP A 49 -2.49 37.88 40.47
N SER A 50 -1.70 38.92 40.16
CA SER A 50 -0.84 39.74 41.04
C SER A 50 0.27 39.01 41.82
N SER A 51 1.50 39.42 41.51
CA SER A 51 2.74 39.44 42.29
C SER A 51 2.63 39.25 43.82
N GLN A 52 3.55 38.47 44.41
CA GLN A 52 4.50 38.97 45.42
C GLN A 52 5.50 37.89 45.89
N ASP A 53 6.71 38.38 46.17
CA ASP A 53 7.83 37.76 46.86
C ASP A 53 7.47 37.05 48.18
N SER A 54 8.25 36.03 48.54
CA SER A 54 8.88 36.01 49.87
C SER A 54 10.06 35.05 49.95
N ASN A 55 10.98 35.46 50.79
CA ASN A 55 12.38 35.09 50.94
C ASN A 55 12.55 34.47 52.35
N ARG A 56 13.62 33.68 52.58
CA ARG A 56 14.20 33.30 53.90
C ARG A 56 13.41 32.26 54.73
N HIS A 57 13.95 31.33 55.53
CA HIS A 57 15.27 30.89 56.04
C HIS A 57 15.01 29.55 56.86
N PRO A 58 15.88 29.01 57.75
CA PRO A 58 17.00 28.07 57.51
C PRO A 58 17.00 26.84 58.50
N CYS A 59 18.17 26.17 58.64
CA CYS A 59 18.55 25.15 59.65
C CYS A 59 17.93 23.75 59.49
N GLY A 60 18.63 22.63 59.65
CA GLY A 60 19.97 22.30 60.17
C GLY A 60 19.92 20.88 60.76
N ILE A 61 21.10 20.31 61.07
CA ILE A 61 21.36 19.12 61.93
C ILE A 61 21.70 17.80 61.22
N THR A 62 23.03 17.62 61.07
CA THR A 62 23.93 16.49 61.42
C THR A 62 23.52 15.02 61.25
N GLY A 63 24.44 14.25 60.67
CA GLY A 63 24.56 12.80 60.85
C GLY A 63 25.90 12.27 60.30
N VAL A 64 26.81 11.93 61.22
CA VAL A 64 28.19 11.45 61.02
C VAL A 64 28.24 9.99 60.55
N GLY A 65 29.22 9.60 59.71
CA GLY A 65 29.75 8.23 59.76
C GLY A 65 30.47 7.69 58.52
N ARG A 66 31.80 7.66 58.58
CA ARG A 66 32.76 6.66 58.04
C ARG A 66 32.76 6.48 56.50
N GLY A 67 33.79 6.82 55.73
CA GLY A 67 35.21 6.50 55.89
C GLY A 67 35.50 5.14 55.23
N PHE A 68 36.06 5.12 54.02
CA PHE A 68 37.06 4.14 53.55
C PHE A 68 37.66 4.55 52.19
N ASP A 69 38.95 4.25 52.07
CA ASP A 69 39.95 4.77 51.16
C ASP A 69 39.85 4.34 49.69
N LEU A 70 40.39 5.22 48.84
CA LEU A 70 40.78 4.96 47.45
C LEU A 70 42.01 4.05 47.38
N PRO A 71 42.22 3.38 46.22
CA PRO A 71 43.52 3.59 45.59
C PRO A 71 43.43 3.86 44.07
N ALA A 72 44.37 4.64 43.58
CA ALA A 72 44.74 4.79 42.17
C ALA A 72 46.08 4.04 41.89
N PRO A 73 46.66 4.11 40.68
CA PRO A 73 46.49 3.17 39.57
C PRO A 73 47.76 2.32 39.30
N GLN A 74 47.63 1.19 38.59
CA GLN A 74 48.79 0.45 38.06
C GLN A 74 48.65 0.09 36.57
N ARG A 75 49.83 -0.09 35.97
CA ARG A 75 50.24 0.10 34.56
C ARG A 75 49.83 -1.04 33.61
N ARG A 76 49.91 -0.72 32.30
CA ARG A 76 49.84 -1.63 31.13
C ARG A 76 50.82 -2.82 31.23
N PRO A 77 50.56 -3.89 30.44
CA PRO A 77 51.47 -4.12 29.30
C PRO A 77 50.77 -4.56 27.99
N ASP A 78 51.35 -4.10 26.89
CA ASP A 78 51.64 -4.71 25.59
C ASP A 78 50.61 -5.56 24.81
N HIS A 79 50.42 -5.13 23.55
CA HIS A 79 49.80 -5.84 22.43
C HIS A 79 50.68 -7.00 21.93
N PRO A 80 50.06 -7.98 21.24
CA PRO A 80 50.53 -8.26 19.88
C PRO A 80 49.40 -8.36 18.84
N ASP A 81 49.85 -8.25 17.60
CA ASP A 81 49.16 -8.19 16.31
C ASP A 81 48.05 -9.22 16.06
N PHE A 82 46.99 -8.79 15.35
CA PHE A 82 46.13 -9.68 14.57
C PHE A 82 45.83 -9.08 13.20
N SER A 83 46.34 -9.73 12.16
CA SER A 83 45.96 -9.56 10.76
C SER A 83 44.59 -10.22 10.48
N PRO A 84 43.74 -9.68 9.60
CA PRO A 84 42.45 -10.30 9.29
C PRO A 84 42.58 -11.34 8.17
N GLY A 85 42.35 -12.62 8.50
CA GLY A 85 42.09 -13.71 7.55
C GLY A 85 40.58 -13.94 7.37
N PRO A 86 40.14 -14.52 6.24
CA PRO A 86 38.73 -14.53 5.83
C PRO A 86 37.87 -15.55 6.60
N LEU A 87 36.69 -15.12 7.03
CA LEU A 87 35.66 -15.94 7.67
C LEU A 87 34.96 -16.87 6.66
N VAL A 88 35.21 -18.17 6.80
CA VAL A 88 34.47 -19.25 6.13
C VAL A 88 33.28 -19.65 7.02
N LEU A 89 32.05 -19.41 6.54
CA LEU A 89 30.82 -19.85 7.19
C LEU A 89 30.59 -21.36 6.92
N LYS A 90 30.51 -22.18 7.97
CA LYS A 90 29.99 -23.56 7.91
C LYS A 90 28.55 -23.59 8.44
N PRO A 91 27.62 -24.35 7.81
CA PRO A 91 26.21 -24.37 8.19
C PRO A 91 25.93 -25.31 9.38
N SER A 92 25.16 -24.82 10.36
CA SER A 92 24.75 -25.58 11.55
C SER A 92 23.45 -26.38 11.33
N ARG A 93 23.63 -27.71 11.36
CA ARG A 93 22.83 -28.81 11.95
C ARG A 93 21.29 -28.75 11.96
N ARG A 94 20.74 -29.82 11.37
CA ARG A 94 19.35 -30.33 11.37
C ARG A 94 18.84 -30.66 12.78
N TRP A 95 17.55 -30.42 13.00
CA TRP A 95 16.75 -30.93 14.13
C TRP A 95 16.24 -32.36 13.85
N PRO A 96 16.25 -33.30 14.81
CA PRO A 96 15.76 -34.65 14.60
C PRO A 96 14.24 -34.81 14.87
N ARG A 97 13.59 -35.66 14.07
CA ARG A 97 12.20 -36.13 14.22
C ARG A 97 12.08 -37.15 15.38
N PRO A 98 10.93 -37.28 16.07
CA PRO A 98 10.70 -38.37 17.01
C PRO A 98 9.98 -39.57 16.35
N GLN A 99 10.37 -40.79 16.75
CA GLN A 99 9.62 -42.04 16.55
C GLN A 99 9.02 -42.52 17.89
N PRO A 100 7.96 -43.38 17.86
CA PRO A 100 7.12 -43.66 19.02
C PRO A 100 7.55 -44.91 19.81
N GLY A 101 7.30 -44.92 21.12
CA GLY A 101 7.54 -46.08 22.00
C GLY A 101 6.77 -46.00 23.32
N LEU A 102 6.28 -47.15 23.76
CA LEU A 102 5.21 -47.39 24.73
C LEU A 102 5.59 -47.35 26.24
N ALA A 103 4.54 -47.08 27.03
CA ALA A 103 4.09 -47.69 28.30
C ALA A 103 4.73 -47.36 29.68
N ASP A 104 3.77 -47.11 30.59
CA ASP A 104 3.66 -47.35 32.04
C ASP A 104 4.30 -46.42 33.10
N GLY A 105 3.38 -45.73 33.82
CA GLY A 105 3.19 -45.94 35.27
C GLY A 105 3.83 -44.93 36.23
N GLY A 106 2.99 -44.13 36.92
CA GLY A 106 3.36 -43.55 38.23
C GLY A 106 2.93 -42.10 38.49
N ASN A 107 2.05 -41.92 39.48
CA ASN A 107 1.49 -40.66 40.01
C ASN A 107 2.51 -39.54 40.33
N ALA A 108 2.19 -38.29 39.98
CA ALA A 108 2.45 -37.10 40.81
C ALA A 108 1.66 -35.85 40.33
N HIS A 109 0.79 -35.35 41.21
CA HIS A 109 0.36 -33.94 41.42
C HIS A 109 0.27 -32.96 40.23
N LEU A 110 -0.96 -32.71 39.77
CA LEU A 110 -1.31 -31.58 38.90
C LEU A 110 -1.70 -30.34 39.72
N VAL A 111 -0.89 -29.29 39.62
CA VAL A 111 -1.21 -27.92 40.03
C VAL A 111 -2.07 -27.27 38.95
N ARG A 112 -3.27 -26.80 39.31
CA ARG A 112 -4.14 -25.95 38.46
C ARG A 112 -3.89 -24.47 38.77
N PRO A 113 -3.82 -23.56 37.78
CA PRO A 113 -3.97 -22.13 38.00
C PRO A 113 -5.46 -21.70 38.00
N PRO A 114 -5.79 -20.53 38.61
CA PRO A 114 -7.12 -20.25 39.14
C PRO A 114 -8.11 -19.60 38.16
N ARG A 115 -9.39 -19.89 38.39
CA ARG A 115 -10.55 -19.16 37.85
C ARG A 115 -10.80 -17.91 38.68
N ILE A 116 -10.98 -16.75 38.03
CA ILE A 116 -11.54 -15.56 38.65
C ILE A 116 -13.06 -15.62 38.53
N GLY A 117 -13.73 -15.66 39.68
CA GLY A 117 -15.18 -15.67 39.82
C GLY A 117 -15.77 -14.26 39.90
N ALA A 118 -16.96 -14.12 39.30
CA ALA A 118 -17.83 -12.97 39.46
C ALA A 118 -18.51 -13.00 40.85
N VAL A 119 -18.60 -11.83 41.48
CA VAL A 119 -19.27 -11.61 42.76
C VAL A 119 -20.77 -11.38 42.54
N ALA A 120 -21.57 -12.01 43.39
CA ALA A 120 -23.04 -11.91 43.46
C ALA A 120 -23.51 -11.01 44.61
N ALA A 121 -24.68 -10.38 44.44
CA ALA A 121 -25.68 -10.02 45.47
C ALA A 121 -26.80 -9.21 44.78
N ARG A 122 -28.11 -9.26 45.03
CA ARG A 122 -29.10 -10.01 45.86
C ARG A 122 -30.45 -9.66 45.16
N GLY A 123 -31.44 -10.53 44.97
CA GLY A 123 -32.46 -10.84 45.96
C GLY A 123 -33.90 -10.72 45.40
N ARG A 124 -34.57 -11.87 45.22
CA ARG A 124 -36.03 -12.20 45.24
C ARG A 124 -37.08 -11.19 44.75
N ASN A 125 -37.89 -11.61 43.75
CA ASN A 125 -39.32 -11.90 43.96
C ASN A 125 -39.97 -12.67 42.79
N ARG A 126 -41.14 -13.26 43.10
CA ARG A 126 -41.79 -14.45 42.54
C ARG A 126 -42.56 -14.27 41.20
N ALA A 127 -42.75 -15.45 40.56
CA ALA A 127 -43.94 -15.95 39.85
C ALA A 127 -44.17 -15.60 38.36
N GLY A 128 -44.56 -16.65 37.59
CA GLY A 128 -45.40 -16.54 36.39
C GLY A 128 -44.80 -17.06 35.08
N ARG A 129 -45.44 -18.09 34.51
CA ARG A 129 -45.15 -18.70 33.18
C ARG A 129 -45.74 -17.86 32.01
N PRO A 130 -45.45 -18.19 30.72
CA PRO A 130 -45.24 -17.21 29.65
C PRO A 130 -46.49 -16.90 28.81
N LEU A 131 -46.49 -15.73 28.15
CA LEU A 131 -47.45 -15.36 27.10
C LEU A 131 -46.71 -14.81 25.86
N THR A 132 -47.21 -15.25 24.71
CA THR A 132 -46.88 -14.88 23.31
C THR A 132 -46.97 -13.38 23.02
N PRO A 133 -46.20 -12.84 22.05
CA PRO A 133 -46.31 -11.44 21.63
C PRO A 133 -47.44 -11.18 20.61
N PRO A 134 -48.10 -10.00 20.63
CA PRO A 134 -49.25 -9.67 19.79
C PRO A 134 -48.88 -8.91 18.50
N GLY A 135 -49.79 -8.95 17.52
CA GLY A 135 -49.72 -8.21 16.25
C GLY A 135 -50.15 -6.73 16.34
N PRO A 136 -50.08 -5.97 15.23
CA PRO A 136 -50.22 -4.51 15.25
C PRO A 136 -51.66 -4.03 15.07
N GLU A 137 -52.03 -3.01 15.85
CA GLU A 137 -53.29 -2.27 15.80
C GLU A 137 -53.31 -1.15 14.72
N LYS A 138 -54.52 -0.84 14.25
CA LYS A 138 -54.88 0.23 13.30
C LYS A 138 -54.96 1.61 13.98
N PRO A 139 -54.82 2.73 13.24
CA PRO A 139 -55.33 4.03 13.66
C PRO A 139 -56.78 4.29 13.19
N ARG A 140 -57.51 5.11 13.96
CA ARG A 140 -58.91 5.58 13.71
C ARG A 140 -58.95 7.02 13.17
N GLY A 141 -60.00 7.30 12.40
CA GLY A 141 -60.56 8.63 12.06
C GLY A 141 -60.67 8.84 10.54
N ALA A 142 -61.78 9.24 9.90
CA ALA A 142 -63.03 9.85 10.34
C ALA A 142 -64.15 9.64 9.28
N ALA A 143 -65.40 9.93 9.69
CA ALA A 143 -66.67 10.22 8.95
C ALA A 143 -66.74 9.96 7.43
N GLY A 144 -67.75 9.31 6.83
CA GLY A 144 -69.16 9.15 7.18
C GLY A 144 -70.04 9.89 6.19
N TRP A 145 -70.48 9.27 5.08
CA TRP A 145 -71.63 9.70 4.26
C TRP A 145 -72.36 8.48 3.66
N ARG A 146 -73.68 8.54 3.70
CA ARG A 146 -74.67 7.51 3.32
C ARG A 146 -74.86 7.45 1.80
N GLY A 147 -75.28 6.27 1.31
CA GLY A 147 -76.50 6.23 0.50
C GLY A 147 -76.46 5.46 -0.83
N LEU A 148 -77.35 4.46 -0.87
CA LEU A 148 -78.24 4.09 -1.99
C LEU A 148 -77.92 2.86 -2.85
N ARG A 149 -79.01 2.12 -3.05
CA ARG A 149 -79.17 0.82 -3.71
C ARG A 149 -79.19 0.98 -5.23
N GLY A 150 -78.81 -0.09 -5.93
CA GLY A 150 -79.17 -0.32 -7.34
C GLY A 150 -78.58 -1.61 -7.90
N GLN A 151 -79.41 -2.65 -8.06
CA GLN A 151 -79.31 -3.64 -9.15
C GLN A 151 -80.42 -3.28 -10.17
N PRO A 152 -80.51 -3.84 -11.41
CA PRO A 152 -79.82 -5.01 -12.01
C PRO A 152 -79.42 -4.84 -13.51
N THR A 153 -79.01 -5.95 -14.16
CA THR A 153 -78.97 -6.24 -15.64
C THR A 153 -77.79 -5.62 -16.41
N THR A 154 -77.12 -6.21 -17.43
CA THR A 154 -77.28 -7.42 -18.26
C THR A 154 -75.99 -7.60 -19.09
N GLN A 155 -75.83 -8.79 -19.70
CA GLN A 155 -74.99 -9.11 -20.87
C GLN A 155 -73.49 -9.42 -20.68
N ARG A 156 -73.19 -10.71 -20.94
CA ARG A 156 -71.87 -11.24 -21.32
C ARG A 156 -71.55 -10.89 -22.78
N PRO A 157 -70.26 -10.71 -23.12
CA PRO A 157 -69.73 -11.15 -24.41
C PRO A 157 -68.89 -12.42 -24.24
N ARG A 158 -69.10 -13.38 -25.15
CA ARG A 158 -68.15 -14.48 -25.41
C ARG A 158 -66.89 -13.87 -26.03
N LEU A 159 -65.73 -14.21 -25.50
CA LEU A 159 -64.46 -14.06 -26.21
C LEU A 159 -63.95 -15.42 -26.67
N LEU A 160 -63.36 -15.36 -27.85
CA LEU A 160 -62.96 -16.43 -28.75
C LEU A 160 -61.78 -17.21 -28.17
N ASN A 161 -61.63 -18.45 -28.66
CA ASN A 161 -60.50 -19.34 -28.43
C ASN A 161 -59.17 -18.59 -28.59
N GLU A 162 -58.37 -18.54 -27.53
CA GLU A 162 -56.93 -18.26 -27.63
C GLU A 162 -56.21 -19.60 -27.75
N GLU A 163 -55.54 -19.79 -28.89
CA GLU A 163 -54.57 -20.86 -29.08
C GLU A 163 -53.37 -20.63 -28.16
N GLU A 164 -52.96 -21.67 -27.42
CA GLU A 164 -51.72 -21.64 -26.64
C GLU A 164 -50.51 -21.40 -27.56
N PRO A 165 -49.63 -20.43 -27.26
CA PRO A 165 -48.42 -20.26 -28.04
C PRO A 165 -47.46 -21.43 -27.77
N PRO A 166 -46.65 -21.83 -28.78
CA PRO A 166 -45.74 -22.95 -28.64
C PRO A 166 -44.69 -22.64 -27.57
N ASN A 167 -44.46 -23.62 -26.69
CA ASN A 167 -43.42 -23.61 -25.66
C ASN A 167 -42.03 -23.61 -26.32
N MET A 168 -41.56 -22.44 -26.74
CA MET A 168 -40.18 -22.17 -27.11
C MET A 168 -39.40 -21.95 -25.81
N ALA A 169 -38.94 -23.04 -25.20
CA ALA A 169 -37.85 -22.96 -24.24
C ALA A 169 -36.65 -22.35 -24.96
N SER A 170 -36.42 -21.05 -24.78
CA SER A 170 -35.22 -20.40 -25.25
C SER A 170 -34.03 -21.09 -24.58
N GLU A 171 -33.11 -21.65 -25.36
CA GLU A 171 -31.79 -22.04 -24.86
C GLU A 171 -31.07 -20.76 -24.40
N SER A 172 -31.31 -20.35 -23.15
CA SER A 172 -30.55 -19.28 -22.53
C SER A 172 -29.13 -19.80 -22.38
N GLY A 173 -28.15 -19.15 -23.01
CA GLY A 173 -26.72 -19.48 -22.89
C GLY A 173 -26.13 -19.33 -21.49
N LYS A 174 -26.97 -19.18 -20.46
CA LYS A 174 -26.59 -19.01 -19.06
C LYS A 174 -26.54 -20.37 -18.36
N LEU A 175 -25.48 -20.57 -17.60
CA LEU A 175 -25.16 -21.84 -16.92
C LEU A 175 -26.12 -22.22 -15.79
N TRP A 176 -27.04 -21.32 -15.43
CA TRP A 176 -28.10 -21.53 -14.44
C TRP A 176 -29.52 -21.39 -15.01
N GLY A 177 -29.68 -21.37 -16.34
CA GLY A 177 -30.96 -21.10 -17.02
C GLY A 177 -32.11 -22.06 -16.69
N GLY A 178 -31.83 -23.30 -16.29
CA GLY A 178 -32.84 -24.36 -16.13
C GLY A 178 -33.92 -24.14 -15.06
N ARG A 179 -33.83 -23.09 -14.24
CA ARG A 179 -34.81 -22.75 -13.19
C ARG A 179 -35.65 -21.50 -13.50
N PHE A 180 -35.25 -20.67 -14.45
CA PHE A 180 -35.88 -19.37 -14.66
C PHE A 180 -37.03 -19.48 -15.66
N VAL A 181 -38.23 -19.05 -15.23
CA VAL A 181 -39.47 -19.07 -16.03
C VAL A 181 -39.69 -17.81 -16.86
N GLY A 182 -38.78 -16.83 -16.78
CA GLY A 182 -38.83 -15.57 -17.53
C GLY A 182 -37.43 -15.00 -17.80
N ALA A 183 -37.37 -13.94 -18.61
CA ALA A 183 -36.12 -13.26 -18.93
C ALA A 183 -35.63 -12.36 -17.78
N VAL A 184 -34.30 -12.25 -17.61
CA VAL A 184 -33.69 -11.30 -16.68
C VAL A 184 -33.85 -9.89 -17.23
N ASP A 185 -34.13 -8.92 -16.36
CA ASP A 185 -34.22 -7.51 -16.75
C ASP A 185 -32.87 -7.02 -17.33
N PRO A 186 -32.84 -6.29 -18.47
CA PRO A 186 -31.60 -5.82 -19.09
C PRO A 186 -30.71 -4.97 -18.17
N ILE A 187 -31.30 -4.21 -17.23
CA ILE A 187 -30.55 -3.42 -16.25
C ILE A 187 -29.83 -4.35 -15.28
N MET A 188 -30.51 -5.39 -14.80
CA MET A 188 -29.92 -6.38 -13.90
C MET A 188 -28.83 -7.18 -14.62
N GLU A 189 -29.02 -7.53 -15.89
CA GLU A 189 -28.02 -8.24 -16.69
C GLU A 189 -26.74 -7.42 -16.85
N LYS A 190 -26.86 -6.13 -17.21
CA LYS A 190 -25.71 -5.22 -17.30
C LYS A 190 -25.01 -5.02 -15.96
N PHE A 191 -25.77 -4.89 -14.87
CA PHE A 191 -25.22 -4.71 -13.52
C PHE A 191 -24.51 -5.96 -12.99
N ASN A 192 -24.96 -7.15 -13.38
CA ASN A 192 -24.43 -8.43 -12.93
C ASN A 192 -23.25 -8.94 -13.77
N SER A 193 -23.20 -8.56 -15.06
CA SER A 193 -22.16 -8.99 -15.99
C SER A 193 -20.79 -8.46 -15.58
N SER A 194 -19.79 -9.34 -15.61
CA SER A 194 -18.39 -9.01 -15.29
C SER A 194 -17.44 -9.11 -16.48
N ILE A 195 -17.91 -9.58 -17.65
CA ILE A 195 -17.06 -9.80 -18.84
C ILE A 195 -16.24 -8.57 -19.26
N THR A 196 -16.75 -7.37 -19.00
CA THR A 196 -16.08 -6.12 -19.37
C THR A 196 -14.72 -5.95 -18.69
N TYR A 197 -14.51 -6.55 -17.51
CA TYR A 197 -13.28 -6.48 -16.74
C TYR A 197 -12.67 -7.85 -16.43
N ASP A 198 -13.47 -8.89 -16.20
CA ASP A 198 -12.94 -10.22 -15.85
C ASP A 198 -12.40 -10.99 -17.06
N GLN A 199 -12.61 -10.49 -18.28
CA GLN A 199 -11.90 -10.99 -19.47
C GLN A 199 -10.37 -10.99 -19.27
N LEU A 200 -9.82 -10.16 -18.38
CA LEU A 200 -8.40 -10.19 -18.00
C LEU A 200 -7.94 -11.54 -17.39
N LEU A 201 -8.87 -12.37 -16.92
CA LEU A 201 -8.59 -13.70 -16.35
C LEU A 201 -8.60 -14.82 -17.39
N TRP A 202 -8.78 -14.53 -18.69
CA TRP A 202 -8.93 -15.57 -19.72
C TRP A 202 -7.78 -16.59 -19.72
N GLU A 203 -6.54 -16.14 -19.54
CA GLU A 203 -5.35 -16.99 -19.61
C GLU A 203 -5.32 -17.98 -18.45
N VAL A 204 -5.62 -17.48 -17.24
CA VAL A 204 -5.60 -18.28 -16.02
C VAL A 204 -6.83 -19.19 -15.89
N ASP A 205 -8.00 -18.78 -16.40
CA ASP A 205 -9.19 -19.65 -16.48
C ASP A 205 -8.96 -20.82 -17.44
N VAL A 206 -8.34 -20.57 -18.59
CA VAL A 206 -7.94 -21.65 -19.52
C VAL A 206 -6.91 -22.56 -18.86
N GLN A 207 -5.91 -22.00 -18.17
CA GLN A 207 -4.91 -22.78 -17.42
C GLN A 207 -5.56 -23.66 -16.34
N GLY A 208 -6.43 -23.08 -15.51
CA GLY A 208 -7.20 -23.77 -14.48
C GLY A 208 -8.08 -24.89 -15.05
N SER A 209 -8.70 -24.63 -16.20
CA SER A 209 -9.52 -25.60 -16.92
C SER A 209 -8.72 -26.77 -17.50
N LYS A 210 -7.49 -26.53 -17.98
CA LYS A 210 -6.58 -27.62 -18.42
C LYS A 210 -6.16 -28.52 -17.24
N ALA A 211 -5.85 -27.93 -16.08
CA ALA A 211 -5.54 -28.69 -14.88
C ALA A 211 -6.75 -29.50 -14.40
N TYR A 212 -7.94 -28.89 -14.39
CA TYR A 212 -9.16 -29.57 -13.97
C TYR A 212 -9.54 -30.74 -14.89
N SER A 213 -9.36 -30.61 -16.21
CA SER A 213 -9.55 -31.70 -17.17
C SER A 213 -8.67 -32.92 -16.85
N ARG A 214 -7.41 -32.71 -16.44
CA ARG A 214 -6.53 -33.80 -15.97
C ARG A 214 -6.99 -34.39 -14.64
N GLY A 215 -7.48 -33.55 -13.73
CA GLY A 215 -8.10 -33.99 -12.48
C GLY A 215 -9.30 -34.91 -12.70
N LEU A 216 -10.18 -34.57 -13.65
CA LEU A 216 -11.34 -35.38 -14.02
C LEU A 216 -10.95 -36.71 -14.67
N GLU A 217 -9.93 -36.72 -15.53
CA GLU A 217 -9.41 -37.95 -16.14
C GLU A 217 -8.84 -38.91 -15.08
N LYS A 218 -8.02 -38.40 -14.16
CA LYS A 218 -7.51 -39.21 -13.04
C LYS A 218 -8.62 -39.77 -12.15
N ALA A 219 -9.71 -39.02 -11.98
CA ALA A 219 -10.90 -39.46 -11.23
C ALA A 219 -11.79 -40.44 -12.02
N GLY A 220 -11.47 -40.77 -13.27
CA GLY A 220 -12.25 -41.66 -14.13
C GLY A 220 -13.54 -41.05 -14.68
N LEU A 221 -13.67 -39.71 -14.64
CA LEU A 221 -14.84 -38.97 -15.12
C LEU A 221 -14.71 -38.54 -16.59
N LEU A 222 -13.48 -38.56 -17.11
CA LEU A 222 -13.17 -38.39 -18.52
C LEU A 222 -12.33 -39.57 -18.99
N THR A 223 -12.58 -40.02 -20.22
CA THR A 223 -11.61 -40.88 -20.91
C THR A 223 -10.38 -40.07 -21.33
N LYS A 224 -9.26 -40.75 -21.56
CA LYS A 224 -8.04 -40.14 -22.08
C LYS A 224 -8.28 -39.33 -23.37
N ALA A 225 -9.12 -39.85 -24.26
CA ALA A 225 -9.48 -39.23 -25.53
C ALA A 225 -10.31 -37.96 -25.34
N GLU A 226 -11.31 -37.97 -24.45
CA GLU A 226 -12.11 -36.79 -24.13
C GLU A 226 -11.26 -35.69 -23.49
N ARG A 227 -10.39 -36.06 -22.54
CA ARG A 227 -9.42 -35.14 -21.95
C ARG A 227 -8.52 -34.51 -23.02
N ASP A 228 -7.95 -35.30 -23.93
CA ASP A 228 -7.13 -34.77 -25.03
C ASP A 228 -7.89 -33.83 -25.96
N GLN A 229 -9.16 -34.12 -26.22
CA GLN A 229 -10.02 -33.26 -27.02
C GLN A 229 -10.28 -31.93 -26.32
N ILE A 230 -10.57 -31.96 -25.02
CA ILE A 230 -10.73 -30.76 -24.19
C ILE A 230 -9.44 -29.93 -24.16
N LEU A 231 -8.28 -30.55 -23.93
CA LEU A 231 -6.99 -29.84 -23.88
C LEU A 231 -6.70 -29.13 -25.20
N ARG A 232 -6.85 -29.80 -26.36
CA ARG A 232 -6.67 -29.18 -27.68
C ARG A 232 -7.68 -28.06 -27.94
N GLY A 233 -8.93 -28.24 -27.51
CA GLY A 233 -9.96 -27.19 -27.61
C GLY A 233 -9.57 -25.96 -26.81
N LEU A 234 -9.11 -26.14 -25.56
CA LEU A 234 -8.65 -25.07 -24.69
C LEU A 234 -7.37 -24.38 -25.21
N ASP A 235 -6.45 -25.12 -25.83
CA ASP A 235 -5.28 -24.54 -26.52
C ASP A 235 -5.73 -23.58 -27.64
N LYS A 236 -6.74 -23.98 -28.43
CA LYS A 236 -7.29 -23.14 -29.49
C LYS A 236 -8.05 -21.92 -28.96
N VAL A 237 -8.79 -22.07 -27.86
CA VAL A 237 -9.42 -20.91 -27.18
C VAL A 237 -8.36 -19.91 -26.72
N ALA A 238 -7.27 -20.37 -26.11
CA ALA A 238 -6.16 -19.51 -25.70
C ALA A 238 -5.49 -18.81 -26.89
N GLU A 239 -5.30 -19.53 -28.00
CA GLU A 239 -4.76 -18.94 -29.24
C GLU A 239 -5.66 -17.82 -29.76
N GLU A 240 -6.97 -18.02 -29.78
CA GLU A 240 -7.93 -17.00 -30.23
C GLU A 240 -7.92 -15.75 -29.36
N TRP A 241 -7.80 -15.91 -28.04
CA TRP A 241 -7.62 -14.78 -27.11
C TRP A 241 -6.31 -14.04 -27.36
N ALA A 242 -5.20 -14.76 -27.44
CA ALA A 242 -3.87 -14.19 -27.64
C ALA A 242 -3.74 -13.43 -28.97
N GLN A 243 -4.45 -13.87 -30.01
CA GLN A 243 -4.48 -13.22 -31.32
C GLN A 243 -5.56 -12.13 -31.45
N GLY A 244 -6.41 -11.94 -30.44
CA GLY A 244 -7.54 -11.01 -30.50
C GLY A 244 -8.63 -11.42 -31.51
N THR A 245 -8.69 -12.70 -31.87
CA THR A 245 -9.70 -13.26 -32.80
C THR A 245 -10.90 -13.85 -32.09
N PHE A 246 -10.82 -14.05 -30.76
CA PHE A 246 -11.94 -14.46 -29.92
C PHE A 246 -13.08 -13.45 -30.03
N LYS A 247 -14.29 -13.93 -30.34
CA LYS A 247 -15.48 -13.10 -30.45
C LYS A 247 -16.33 -13.22 -29.19
N LEU A 248 -16.31 -12.17 -28.37
CA LEU A 248 -17.23 -12.02 -27.25
C LEU A 248 -18.68 -12.01 -27.75
N ASN A 249 -19.54 -12.75 -27.07
CA ASN A 249 -20.98 -12.74 -27.30
C ASN A 249 -21.64 -11.77 -26.30
N PRO A 250 -22.63 -10.96 -26.70
CA PRO A 250 -23.41 -10.16 -25.75
C PRO A 250 -24.06 -10.97 -24.62
N ASN A 251 -24.28 -12.27 -24.84
CA ASN A 251 -24.82 -13.19 -23.85
C ASN A 251 -23.74 -13.83 -22.94
N ASP A 252 -22.45 -13.55 -23.17
CA ASP A 252 -21.37 -13.99 -22.29
C ASP A 252 -21.42 -13.11 -21.02
N GLU A 253 -21.87 -13.69 -19.91
CA GLU A 253 -21.99 -12.95 -18.64
C GLU A 253 -20.62 -12.61 -18.05
N ASP A 254 -19.72 -13.57 -18.08
CA ASP A 254 -18.40 -13.57 -17.48
C ASP A 254 -17.41 -14.38 -18.35
N ILE A 255 -16.12 -14.24 -18.05
CA ILE A 255 -15.06 -14.94 -18.79
C ILE A 255 -15.22 -16.46 -18.82
N HIS A 256 -15.71 -17.05 -17.73
CA HIS A 256 -15.90 -18.50 -17.62
C HIS A 256 -16.95 -18.99 -18.63
N THR A 257 -18.06 -18.27 -18.75
CA THR A 257 -19.12 -18.53 -19.73
C THR A 257 -18.60 -18.39 -21.15
N ALA A 258 -17.83 -17.33 -21.42
CA ALA A 258 -17.24 -17.09 -22.74
C ALA A 258 -16.32 -18.24 -23.16
N ASN A 259 -15.41 -18.66 -22.29
CA ASN A 259 -14.46 -19.74 -22.56
C ASN A 259 -15.16 -21.10 -22.71
N GLU A 260 -16.15 -21.40 -21.87
CA GLU A 260 -16.92 -22.64 -21.94
C GLU A 260 -17.80 -22.70 -23.20
N ARG A 261 -18.47 -21.60 -23.56
CA ARG A 261 -19.21 -21.49 -24.83
C ARG A 261 -18.27 -21.77 -25.99
N ARG A 262 -17.13 -21.07 -26.04
CA ARG A 262 -16.22 -21.21 -27.17
C ARG A 262 -15.63 -22.60 -27.24
N LEU A 263 -15.29 -23.22 -26.12
CA LEU A 263 -14.87 -24.61 -26.07
C LEU A 263 -15.95 -25.53 -26.66
N LYS A 264 -17.23 -25.36 -26.27
CA LYS A 264 -18.35 -26.14 -26.81
C LYS A 264 -18.50 -25.97 -28.32
N GLU A 265 -18.36 -24.76 -28.85
CA GLU A 265 -18.38 -24.50 -30.29
C GLU A 265 -17.25 -25.23 -31.05
N LEU A 266 -16.10 -25.44 -30.40
CA LEU A 266 -14.92 -26.08 -31.00
C LEU A 266 -14.96 -27.61 -30.93
N ILE A 267 -15.48 -28.19 -29.85
CA ILE A 267 -15.37 -29.64 -29.59
C ILE A 267 -16.70 -30.37 -29.37
N GLY A 268 -17.83 -29.66 -29.27
CA GLY A 268 -19.14 -30.23 -29.02
C GLY A 268 -19.33 -30.74 -27.60
N GLU A 269 -20.09 -31.84 -27.46
CA GLU A 269 -20.56 -32.39 -26.18
C GLU A 269 -19.48 -32.66 -25.11
N PRO A 270 -18.25 -33.13 -25.43
CA PRO A 270 -17.20 -33.29 -24.42
C PRO A 270 -16.91 -32.03 -23.60
N ALA A 271 -17.13 -30.83 -24.15
CA ALA A 271 -16.97 -29.57 -23.41
C ALA A 271 -17.88 -29.51 -22.17
N GLY A 272 -19.11 -30.03 -22.27
CA GLY A 272 -20.07 -30.01 -21.16
C GLY A 272 -19.68 -30.88 -19.97
N LYS A 273 -18.70 -31.77 -20.13
CA LYS A 273 -18.14 -32.58 -19.04
C LYS A 273 -17.08 -31.85 -18.22
N LEU A 274 -16.52 -30.74 -18.72
CA LEU A 274 -15.44 -30.04 -18.03
C LEU A 274 -15.89 -29.41 -16.70
N HIS A 275 -17.15 -29.00 -16.58
CA HIS A 275 -17.67 -28.41 -15.34
C HIS A 275 -18.11 -29.46 -14.29
N THR A 276 -18.00 -30.76 -14.59
CA THR A 276 -18.43 -31.84 -13.68
C THR A 276 -17.73 -31.74 -12.32
N GLY A 277 -18.49 -31.53 -11.23
CA GLY A 277 -17.96 -31.40 -9.87
C GLY A 277 -17.26 -30.07 -9.54
N ARG A 278 -17.19 -29.13 -10.50
CA ARG A 278 -16.63 -27.78 -10.31
C ARG A 278 -17.74 -26.79 -9.99
N SER A 279 -17.40 -25.68 -9.34
CA SER A 279 -18.29 -24.53 -9.18
C SER A 279 -17.63 -23.27 -9.70
N ARG A 280 -18.43 -22.24 -10.00
CA ARG A 280 -17.89 -20.91 -10.26
C ARG A 280 -17.21 -20.33 -9.01
N ASN A 281 -17.66 -20.72 -7.81
CA ASN A 281 -17.14 -20.19 -6.54
C ASN A 281 -15.67 -20.56 -6.31
N ASP A 282 -15.27 -21.81 -6.55
CA ASP A 282 -13.86 -22.22 -6.40
C ASP A 282 -13.02 -21.94 -7.64
N GLN A 283 -13.65 -21.93 -8.83
CA GLN A 283 -13.01 -21.53 -10.09
C GLN A 283 -12.53 -20.07 -10.05
N VAL A 284 -13.43 -19.11 -9.77
CA VAL A 284 -13.11 -17.68 -9.82
C VAL A 284 -12.01 -17.28 -8.83
N VAL A 285 -11.97 -17.92 -7.65
CA VAL A 285 -10.92 -17.67 -6.65
C VAL A 285 -9.59 -18.30 -7.08
N THR A 286 -9.62 -19.44 -7.78
CA THR A 286 -8.42 -20.03 -8.39
C THR A 286 -7.84 -19.08 -9.43
N ASP A 287 -8.67 -18.56 -10.32
CA ASP A 287 -8.25 -17.66 -11.40
C ASP A 287 -7.69 -16.36 -10.84
N LEU A 288 -8.37 -15.74 -9.88
CA LEU A 288 -7.90 -14.51 -9.25
C LEU A 288 -6.56 -14.72 -8.51
N ARG A 289 -6.39 -15.84 -7.80
CA ARG A 289 -5.11 -16.15 -7.12
C ARG A 289 -3.99 -16.43 -8.10
N LEU A 290 -4.25 -17.15 -9.20
CA LEU A 290 -3.28 -17.36 -10.28
C LEU A 290 -2.85 -16.04 -10.90
N TRP A 291 -3.81 -15.18 -11.25
CA TRP A 291 -3.55 -13.86 -11.81
C TRP A 291 -2.74 -13.00 -10.85
N MET A 292 -3.14 -12.93 -9.58
CA MET A 292 -2.44 -12.15 -8.56
C MET A 292 -1.03 -12.68 -8.29
N ARG A 293 -0.79 -14.00 -8.34
CA ARG A 293 0.55 -14.57 -8.23
C ARG A 293 1.48 -14.02 -9.33
N GLN A 294 1.02 -14.05 -10.58
CA GLN A 294 1.79 -13.51 -11.70
C GLN A 294 2.00 -11.99 -11.60
N THR A 295 0.95 -11.25 -11.24
CA THR A 295 1.01 -9.79 -11.11
C THR A 295 1.90 -9.36 -9.95
N CYS A 296 1.84 -10.02 -8.79
CA CYS A 296 2.71 -9.72 -7.65
C CYS A 296 4.18 -9.99 -7.98
N ALA A 297 4.50 -11.04 -8.74
CA ALA A 297 5.87 -11.28 -9.20
C ALA A 297 6.39 -10.13 -10.10
N LYS A 298 5.56 -9.63 -11.02
CA LYS A 298 5.88 -8.44 -11.84
C LYS A 298 6.10 -7.20 -10.97
N LEU A 299 5.22 -6.95 -9.99
CA LEU A 299 5.33 -5.84 -9.05
C LEU A 299 6.59 -5.93 -8.18
N SER A 300 6.96 -7.13 -7.72
CA SER A 300 8.23 -7.35 -7.00
C SER A 300 9.42 -6.94 -7.86
N ALA A 301 9.46 -7.33 -9.13
CA ALA A 301 10.54 -6.96 -10.05
C ALA A 301 10.63 -5.44 -10.27
N LEU A 302 9.50 -4.78 -10.51
CA LEU A 302 9.45 -3.31 -10.66
C LEU A 302 9.90 -2.58 -9.39
N LEU A 303 9.50 -3.06 -8.22
CA LEU A 303 9.89 -2.48 -6.94
C LEU A 303 11.39 -2.67 -6.67
N TRP A 304 11.95 -3.85 -6.96
CA TRP A 304 13.40 -4.07 -6.84
C TRP A 304 14.21 -3.19 -7.78
N GLU A 305 13.71 -2.95 -8.99
CA GLU A 305 14.38 -2.07 -9.95
C GLU A 305 14.42 -0.61 -9.44
N LEU A 306 13.33 -0.12 -8.85
CA LEU A 306 13.31 1.18 -8.19
C LEU A 306 14.33 1.24 -7.04
N ILE A 307 14.31 0.25 -6.14
CA ILE A 307 15.22 0.21 -4.98
C ILE A 307 16.68 0.17 -5.46
N ARG A 308 16.99 -0.68 -6.45
CA ARG A 308 18.35 -0.79 -7.03
C ARG A 308 18.81 0.55 -7.60
N THR A 309 17.95 1.20 -8.39
CA THR A 309 18.23 2.52 -8.98
C THR A 309 18.52 3.56 -7.91
N MET A 310 17.74 3.59 -6.83
CA MET A 310 17.95 4.50 -5.70
C MET A 310 19.29 4.24 -4.99
N VAL A 311 19.63 2.96 -4.74
CA VAL A 311 20.91 2.59 -4.11
C VAL A 311 22.10 2.96 -4.98
N ASP A 312 22.04 2.66 -6.28
CA ASP A 312 23.12 2.95 -7.22
C ASP A 312 23.37 4.47 -7.30
N ARG A 313 22.30 5.27 -7.30
CA ARG A 313 22.38 6.73 -7.26
C ARG A 313 22.92 7.25 -5.92
N ALA A 314 22.50 6.65 -4.80
CA ALA A 314 23.02 7.00 -3.48
C ALA A 314 24.53 6.72 -3.38
N GLU A 315 25.03 5.62 -3.96
CA GLU A 315 26.46 5.32 -4.02
C GLU A 315 27.23 6.37 -4.84
N ALA A 316 26.72 6.71 -6.04
CA ALA A 316 27.35 7.68 -6.94
C ALA A 316 27.38 9.12 -6.38
N GLU A 317 26.39 9.49 -5.56
CA GLU A 317 26.20 10.85 -5.06
C GLU A 317 26.54 11.02 -3.57
N ARG A 318 27.22 10.03 -2.96
CA ARG A 318 27.49 9.95 -1.50
C ARG A 318 28.19 11.15 -0.89
N ASP A 319 28.90 11.94 -1.69
CA ASP A 319 29.65 13.11 -1.23
C ASP A 319 28.84 14.42 -1.25
N VAL A 320 27.60 14.40 -1.74
CA VAL A 320 26.76 15.61 -1.79
C VAL A 320 26.12 15.86 -0.44
N LEU A 321 26.27 17.09 0.07
CA LEU A 321 25.63 17.56 1.31
C LEU A 321 24.46 18.48 0.97
N PHE A 322 23.42 18.40 1.79
CA PHE A 322 22.27 19.30 1.74
C PHE A 322 21.64 19.41 3.14
N PRO A 323 20.75 20.39 3.40
CA PRO A 323 20.12 20.51 4.70
C PRO A 323 19.14 19.35 4.99
N GLY A 324 19.24 18.77 6.17
CA GLY A 324 18.22 17.89 6.73
C GLY A 324 17.09 18.70 7.36
N TYR A 325 15.87 18.16 7.31
CA TYR A 325 14.67 18.89 7.71
C TYR A 325 13.88 18.19 8.82
N THR A 326 13.39 18.99 9.76
CA THR A 326 12.32 18.60 10.70
C THR A 326 11.32 19.74 10.77
N HIS A 327 10.02 19.46 10.65
CA HIS A 327 8.98 20.50 10.51
C HIS A 327 9.21 21.45 9.31
N LEU A 328 9.89 20.96 8.27
CA LEU A 328 10.33 21.74 7.12
C LEU A 328 11.26 22.93 7.46
N GLN A 329 11.81 22.94 8.68
CA GLN A 329 12.88 23.83 9.09
C GLN A 329 14.23 23.14 8.90
N ARG A 330 15.25 23.91 8.51
CA ARG A 330 16.63 23.42 8.41
C ARG A 330 17.10 23.01 9.80
N ALA A 331 17.51 21.75 9.94
CA ALA A 331 17.97 21.21 11.20
C ALA A 331 19.50 21.09 11.21
N GLN A 332 20.04 20.13 10.45
CA GLN A 332 21.47 19.81 10.43
C GLN A 332 21.90 19.41 9.01
N PRO A 333 23.17 19.60 8.62
CA PRO A 333 23.68 19.08 7.35
C PRO A 333 23.55 17.56 7.33
N ILE A 334 23.13 17.00 6.19
CA ILE A 334 23.12 15.56 5.95
C ILE A 334 23.64 15.26 4.54
N ARG A 335 23.98 14.00 4.28
CA ARG A 335 24.29 13.53 2.93
C ARG A 335 22.99 13.38 2.15
N TRP A 336 22.97 13.87 0.91
CA TRP A 336 21.86 13.65 -0.02
C TRP A 336 21.56 12.15 -0.20
N SER A 337 22.60 11.32 -0.30
CA SER A 337 22.46 9.87 -0.35
C SER A 337 21.81 9.27 0.88
N HIS A 338 21.95 9.88 2.05
CA HIS A 338 21.25 9.43 3.25
C HIS A 338 19.74 9.68 3.16
N TRP A 339 19.32 10.80 2.54
CA TRP A 339 17.91 11.03 2.21
C TRP A 339 17.39 10.01 1.19
N ILE A 340 18.13 9.70 0.12
CA ILE A 340 17.73 8.66 -0.84
C ILE A 340 17.55 7.30 -0.14
N LEU A 341 18.52 6.91 0.68
CA LEU A 341 18.49 5.64 1.40
C LEU A 341 17.33 5.58 2.41
N SER A 342 16.91 6.70 2.99
CA SER A 342 15.76 6.73 3.90
C SER A 342 14.47 6.25 3.23
N HIS A 343 14.22 6.66 1.98
CA HIS A 343 13.08 6.20 1.18
C HIS A 343 13.30 4.78 0.66
N THR A 344 14.52 4.45 0.26
CA THR A 344 14.92 3.10 -0.18
C THR A 344 14.61 2.04 0.88
N VAL A 345 14.99 2.30 2.15
CA VAL A 345 14.78 1.38 3.27
C VAL A 345 13.29 1.23 3.62
N ALA A 346 12.45 2.22 3.32
CA ALA A 346 11.00 2.06 3.45
C ALA A 346 10.47 1.07 2.39
N LEU A 347 10.91 1.23 1.14
CA LEU A 347 10.51 0.38 0.02
C LEU A 347 11.01 -1.07 0.17
N THR A 348 12.16 -1.32 0.80
CA THR A 348 12.61 -2.70 1.08
C THR A 348 11.65 -3.43 2.03
N ARG A 349 11.02 -2.73 2.98
CA ARG A 349 9.98 -3.31 3.84
C ARG A 349 8.70 -3.57 3.05
N ASP A 350 8.37 -2.73 2.08
CA ASP A 350 7.21 -2.98 1.22
C ASP A 350 7.46 -4.18 0.30
N SER A 351 8.69 -4.35 -0.17
CA SER A 351 9.12 -5.54 -0.91
C SER A 351 9.03 -6.81 -0.06
N GLU A 352 9.49 -6.75 1.19
CA GLU A 352 9.36 -7.86 2.15
C GLU A 352 7.89 -8.25 2.37
N ARG A 353 7.01 -7.27 2.64
CA ARG A 353 5.58 -7.53 2.82
C ARG A 353 4.93 -8.13 1.58
N LEU A 354 5.31 -7.68 0.37
CA LEU A 354 4.78 -8.26 -0.86
C LEU A 354 5.11 -9.75 -0.98
N LEU A 355 6.35 -10.15 -0.63
CA LEU A 355 6.77 -11.55 -0.64
C LEU A 355 6.00 -12.38 0.40
N GLU A 356 5.65 -11.80 1.55
CA GLU A 356 4.82 -12.46 2.55
C GLU A 356 3.38 -12.67 2.07
N VAL A 357 2.79 -11.65 1.44
CA VAL A 357 1.44 -11.73 0.82
C VAL A 357 1.41 -12.78 -0.29
N GLN A 358 2.45 -12.84 -1.13
CA GLN A 358 2.56 -13.85 -2.19
C GLN A 358 2.49 -15.29 -1.67
N LYS A 359 3.08 -15.57 -0.50
CA LYS A 359 2.97 -16.91 0.12
C LYS A 359 1.53 -17.29 0.43
N ARG A 360 0.71 -16.35 0.90
CA ARG A 360 -0.70 -16.57 1.23
C ARG A 360 -1.60 -16.55 0.00
N ILE A 361 -1.23 -15.85 -1.08
CA ILE A 361 -1.86 -15.96 -2.40
C ILE A 361 -1.63 -17.38 -2.99
N ASN A 362 -0.44 -17.96 -2.77
CA ASN A 362 -0.03 -19.23 -3.35
C ASN A 362 -0.60 -20.48 -2.63
N VAL A 363 -1.91 -20.49 -2.36
CA VAL A 363 -2.67 -21.63 -1.82
C VAL A 363 -3.86 -21.92 -2.75
N LEU A 364 -4.00 -23.16 -3.25
CA LEU A 364 -4.99 -23.53 -4.25
C LEU A 364 -6.38 -23.76 -3.64
N PRO A 365 -7.43 -23.02 -4.09
CA PRO A 365 -8.81 -23.28 -3.68
C PRO A 365 -9.57 -24.31 -4.54
N LEU A 366 -9.13 -24.58 -5.78
CA LEU A 366 -9.80 -25.51 -6.72
C LEU A 366 -10.06 -26.89 -6.10
N GLY A 367 -11.25 -27.44 -6.33
CA GLY A 367 -11.74 -28.66 -5.70
C GLY A 367 -12.53 -28.43 -4.41
N SER A 368 -12.79 -27.17 -4.06
CA SER A 368 -13.68 -26.78 -2.96
C SER A 368 -15.15 -26.78 -3.38
N GLY A 369 -15.44 -26.87 -4.69
CA GLY A 369 -16.80 -26.85 -5.22
C GLY A 369 -17.52 -25.56 -4.85
N ALA A 370 -18.84 -25.63 -4.68
CA ALA A 370 -19.63 -24.44 -4.36
C ALA A 370 -19.46 -23.98 -2.91
N ILE A 371 -19.23 -24.93 -1.98
CA ILE A 371 -19.21 -24.69 -0.53
C ILE A 371 -18.65 -25.88 0.26
N ALA A 372 -19.00 -27.12 -0.10
CA ALA A 372 -18.81 -28.31 0.73
C ALA A 372 -17.67 -29.24 0.26
N GLY A 373 -16.87 -28.83 -0.71
CA GLY A 373 -15.86 -29.66 -1.36
C GLY A 373 -16.36 -30.31 -2.65
N ASN A 374 -15.43 -30.96 -3.37
CA ASN A 374 -15.74 -31.72 -4.56
C ASN A 374 -16.33 -33.11 -4.18
N PRO A 375 -17.52 -33.47 -4.69
CA PRO A 375 -18.19 -34.72 -4.31
C PRO A 375 -17.72 -35.96 -5.12
N LEU A 376 -16.84 -35.77 -6.10
CA LEU A 376 -16.47 -36.80 -7.08
C LEU A 376 -15.03 -37.30 -6.91
N GLY A 377 -14.38 -36.95 -5.79
CA GLY A 377 -13.07 -37.49 -5.44
C GLY A 377 -11.93 -37.02 -6.35
N VAL A 378 -12.04 -35.83 -6.97
CA VAL A 378 -10.90 -35.25 -7.70
C VAL A 378 -9.72 -35.01 -6.75
N ASP A 379 -8.51 -35.37 -7.20
CA ASP A 379 -7.30 -35.23 -6.39
C ASP A 379 -6.82 -33.78 -6.35
N ARG A 380 -6.96 -33.13 -5.19
CA ARG A 380 -6.54 -31.73 -5.00
C ARG A 380 -5.03 -31.55 -4.99
N GLU A 381 -4.25 -32.57 -4.62
CA GLU A 381 -2.78 -32.50 -4.68
C GLU A 381 -2.28 -32.58 -6.13
N LEU A 382 -2.95 -33.35 -6.98
CA LEU A 382 -2.72 -33.29 -8.43
C LEU A 382 -2.98 -31.87 -8.96
N LEU A 383 -4.15 -31.30 -8.65
CA LEU A 383 -4.50 -29.96 -9.11
C LEU A 383 -3.51 -28.90 -8.61
N ARG A 384 -3.04 -29.04 -7.37
CA ARG A 384 -2.01 -28.17 -6.78
C ARG A 384 -0.70 -28.26 -7.55
N ALA A 385 -0.27 -29.47 -7.93
CA ALA A 385 0.92 -29.68 -8.73
C ALA A 385 0.78 -29.11 -10.15
N GLU A 386 -0.34 -29.38 -10.82
CA GLU A 386 -0.61 -28.92 -12.18
C GLU A 386 -0.61 -27.38 -12.31
N LEU A 387 -1.08 -26.68 -11.28
CA LEU A 387 -1.15 -25.21 -11.25
C LEU A 387 -0.01 -24.55 -10.48
N ASP A 388 0.93 -25.36 -9.98
CA ASP A 388 2.12 -24.94 -9.25
C ASP A 388 1.81 -24.09 -7.99
N PHE A 389 0.80 -24.49 -7.22
CA PHE A 389 0.48 -23.83 -5.96
C PHE A 389 1.31 -24.37 -4.81
N GLY A 390 1.65 -23.55 -3.81
CA GLY A 390 2.48 -23.99 -2.68
C GLY A 390 1.79 -24.96 -1.71
N ALA A 391 0.46 -24.89 -1.64
CA ALA A 391 -0.37 -25.75 -0.79
C ALA A 391 -1.82 -25.77 -1.30
N ILE A 392 -2.67 -26.60 -0.70
CA ILE A 392 -4.13 -26.58 -0.88
C ILE A 392 -4.82 -25.86 0.30
N THR A 393 -5.97 -25.25 0.04
CA THR A 393 -6.81 -24.69 1.12
C THR A 393 -7.32 -25.81 2.04
N LEU A 394 -7.43 -25.50 3.34
CA LEU A 394 -7.80 -26.48 4.37
C LEU A 394 -9.31 -26.71 4.48
N ASN A 395 -10.12 -25.70 4.13
CA ASN A 395 -11.57 -25.73 4.31
C ASN A 395 -12.26 -25.15 3.06
N SER A 396 -13.29 -25.83 2.56
CA SER A 396 -13.98 -25.44 1.32
C SER A 396 -14.88 -24.22 1.49
N MET A 397 -15.48 -24.03 2.67
CA MET A 397 -16.31 -22.84 2.96
C MET A 397 -15.42 -21.60 2.97
N ASP A 398 -14.30 -21.68 3.69
CA ASP A 398 -13.29 -20.64 3.74
C ASP A 398 -12.76 -20.31 2.33
N ALA A 399 -12.26 -21.32 1.61
CA ALA A 399 -11.68 -21.18 0.27
C ALA A 399 -12.58 -20.50 -0.77
N THR A 400 -13.90 -20.57 -0.59
CA THR A 400 -14.89 -19.99 -1.51
C THR A 400 -15.42 -18.63 -1.04
N SER A 401 -15.21 -18.25 0.22
CA SER A 401 -15.75 -17.03 0.82
C SER A 401 -14.71 -15.98 1.22
N GLU A 402 -13.51 -16.39 1.62
CA GLU A 402 -12.47 -15.44 2.04
C GLU A 402 -11.92 -14.63 0.86
N ARG A 403 -11.53 -13.38 1.13
CA ARG A 403 -10.81 -12.48 0.22
C ARG A 403 -9.68 -11.75 0.95
N ASP A 404 -9.11 -12.39 1.97
CA ASP A 404 -8.05 -11.83 2.80
C ASP A 404 -6.81 -11.55 1.95
N PHE A 405 -6.50 -12.43 1.01
CA PHE A 405 -5.39 -12.24 0.07
C PHE A 405 -5.55 -10.97 -0.80
N VAL A 406 -6.79 -10.56 -1.08
CA VAL A 406 -7.10 -9.32 -1.80
C VAL A 406 -6.94 -8.12 -0.87
N ALA A 407 -7.53 -8.18 0.33
CA ALA A 407 -7.43 -7.11 1.32
C ALA A 407 -5.98 -6.83 1.72
N GLU A 408 -5.17 -7.87 1.93
CA GLU A 408 -3.74 -7.76 2.22
C GLU A 408 -2.96 -7.12 1.07
N PHE A 409 -3.24 -7.49 -0.17
CA PHE A 409 -2.63 -6.87 -1.36
C PHE A 409 -2.98 -5.37 -1.44
N LEU A 410 -4.25 -5.01 -1.26
CA LEU A 410 -4.68 -3.61 -1.29
C LEU A 410 -4.07 -2.79 -0.15
N PHE A 411 -3.90 -3.37 1.04
CA PHE A 411 -3.22 -2.73 2.15
C PHE A 411 -1.73 -2.53 1.85
N TRP A 412 -1.05 -3.57 1.35
CA TRP A 412 0.34 -3.47 0.90
C TRP A 412 0.52 -2.33 -0.11
N ALA A 413 -0.32 -2.29 -1.14
CA ALA A 413 -0.27 -1.25 -2.17
C ALA A 413 -0.50 0.14 -1.57
N SER A 414 -1.45 0.28 -0.64
CA SER A 414 -1.74 1.55 0.04
C SER A 414 -0.56 2.07 0.85
N LEU A 415 0.14 1.18 1.56
CA LEU A 415 1.31 1.54 2.35
C LEU A 415 2.52 1.89 1.45
N CYS A 416 2.73 1.12 0.39
CA CYS A 416 3.75 1.43 -0.63
C CYS A 416 3.51 2.82 -1.24
N MET A 417 2.26 3.11 -1.63
CA MET A 417 1.88 4.41 -2.17
C MET A 417 2.02 5.55 -1.15
N THR A 418 1.87 5.28 0.15
CA THR A 418 2.15 6.26 1.22
C THR A 418 3.63 6.64 1.21
N HIS A 419 4.54 5.66 1.13
CA HIS A 419 5.98 5.96 1.07
C HIS A 419 6.35 6.72 -0.22
N LEU A 420 5.81 6.31 -1.37
CA LEU A 420 6.05 7.00 -2.64
C LEU A 420 5.46 8.43 -2.65
N SER A 421 4.32 8.66 -1.98
CA SER A 421 3.75 10.00 -1.83
C SER A 421 4.64 10.93 -1.01
N ARG A 422 5.32 10.39 0.02
CA ARG A 422 6.28 11.15 0.82
C ARG A 422 7.51 11.53 0.01
N MET A 423 8.06 10.60 -0.77
CA MET A 423 9.16 10.90 -1.69
C MET A 423 8.76 11.93 -2.74
N ALA A 424 7.54 11.82 -3.27
CA ALA A 424 7.00 12.79 -4.21
C ALA A 424 6.88 14.19 -3.59
N GLU A 425 6.39 14.30 -2.35
CA GLU A 425 6.32 15.58 -1.62
C GLU A 425 7.69 16.25 -1.51
N ASP A 426 8.70 15.51 -1.06
CA ASP A 426 10.08 16.00 -0.91
C ASP A 426 10.61 16.53 -2.25
N LEU A 427 10.46 15.74 -3.33
CA LEU A 427 10.97 16.13 -4.65
C LEU A 427 10.19 17.27 -5.31
N ILE A 428 8.87 17.37 -5.08
CA ILE A 428 8.07 18.52 -5.50
C ILE A 428 8.63 19.78 -4.85
N LEU A 429 8.85 19.73 -3.54
CA LEU A 429 9.35 20.86 -2.78
C LEU A 429 10.78 21.23 -3.20
N TYR A 430 11.65 20.24 -3.35
CA TYR A 430 13.04 20.44 -3.77
C TYR A 430 13.18 20.97 -5.20
N GLY A 431 12.16 20.76 -6.05
CA GLY A 431 12.09 21.27 -7.43
C GLY A 431 11.54 22.70 -7.55
N THR A 432 11.05 23.30 -6.47
CA THR A 432 10.59 24.70 -6.45
C THR A 432 11.74 25.68 -6.71
N LYS A 433 11.43 26.94 -7.05
CA LYS A 433 12.47 27.96 -7.22
C LYS A 433 13.09 28.39 -5.88
N GLU A 434 12.31 28.30 -4.81
CA GLU A 434 12.68 28.65 -3.45
C GLU A 434 13.73 27.68 -2.87
N PHE A 435 13.63 26.39 -3.20
CA PHE A 435 14.62 25.38 -2.82
C PHE A 435 15.69 25.22 -3.91
N GLY A 436 15.27 24.94 -5.15
CA GLY A 436 16.17 24.79 -6.30
C GLY A 436 17.21 23.69 -6.13
N PHE A 437 16.90 22.62 -5.39
CA PHE A 437 17.84 21.53 -5.14
C PHE A 437 17.86 20.50 -6.27
N VAL A 438 16.70 20.26 -6.89
CA VAL A 438 16.57 19.28 -7.96
C VAL A 438 15.92 19.88 -9.20
N GLN A 439 16.19 19.28 -10.34
CA GLN A 439 15.51 19.57 -11.59
C GLN A 439 15.11 18.26 -12.27
N LEU A 440 13.81 18.14 -12.57
CA LEU A 440 13.28 16.99 -13.30
C LEU A 440 13.69 17.05 -14.77
N SER A 441 13.90 15.88 -15.37
CA SER A 441 14.07 15.75 -16.82
C SER A 441 12.77 16.09 -17.55
N ASP A 442 12.88 16.52 -18.81
CA ASP A 442 11.73 16.88 -19.65
C ASP A 442 10.76 15.70 -19.83
N ALA A 443 11.26 14.46 -19.87
CA ALA A 443 10.44 13.25 -20.00
C ALA A 443 9.44 13.03 -18.84
N TYR A 444 9.71 13.61 -17.68
CA TYR A 444 8.89 13.43 -16.46
C TYR A 444 8.40 14.75 -15.87
N SER A 445 8.45 15.84 -16.65
CA SER A 445 7.93 17.15 -16.25
C SER A 445 7.18 17.79 -17.42
N THR A 446 6.26 18.70 -17.12
CA THR A 446 5.64 19.52 -18.18
C THR A 446 6.16 20.95 -18.10
N GLY A 447 6.26 21.60 -19.25
CA GLY A 447 6.72 22.98 -19.37
C GLY A 447 5.59 23.97 -19.63
N SER A 448 5.85 25.26 -19.46
CA SER A 448 5.01 26.31 -20.00
C SER A 448 5.52 26.72 -21.39
N SER A 449 4.62 26.90 -22.36
CA SER A 449 4.98 27.42 -23.69
C SER A 449 5.53 28.86 -23.67
N LEU A 450 5.27 29.63 -22.60
CA LEU A 450 5.74 31.00 -22.43
C LEU A 450 6.96 31.13 -21.50
N MET A 451 7.15 30.18 -20.57
CA MET A 451 8.19 30.25 -19.54
C MET A 451 9.09 29.00 -19.60
N PRO A 452 10.19 29.04 -20.37
CA PRO A 452 11.03 27.85 -20.62
C PRO A 452 11.72 27.30 -19.37
N GLN A 453 11.88 28.12 -18.33
CA GLN A 453 12.49 27.74 -17.05
C GLN A 453 11.52 27.06 -16.05
N LYS A 454 10.21 27.08 -16.35
CA LYS A 454 9.17 26.52 -15.46
C LYS A 454 8.92 25.06 -15.84
N LYS A 455 9.36 24.15 -14.97
CA LYS A 455 9.08 22.72 -15.05
C LYS A 455 8.12 22.33 -13.93
N ASN A 456 6.96 21.81 -14.29
CA ASN A 456 5.97 21.33 -13.34
C ASN A 456 6.24 19.86 -12.99
N PRO A 457 6.16 19.48 -11.71
CA PRO A 457 6.43 18.12 -11.26
C PRO A 457 5.23 17.17 -11.44
N ASP A 458 4.56 17.19 -12.60
CA ASP A 458 3.32 16.46 -12.86
C ASP A 458 3.42 14.96 -12.54
N SER A 459 4.56 14.34 -12.88
CA SER A 459 4.82 12.93 -12.56
C SER A 459 4.73 12.66 -11.05
N LEU A 460 5.33 13.53 -10.23
CA LEU A 460 5.33 13.42 -8.77
C LEU A 460 3.95 13.74 -8.18
N GLU A 461 3.26 14.76 -8.72
CA GLU A 461 1.90 15.10 -8.30
C GLU A 461 0.92 13.96 -8.58
N LEU A 462 1.07 13.30 -9.74
CA LEU A 462 0.30 12.12 -10.09
C LEU A 462 0.60 10.97 -9.13
N ILE A 463 1.87 10.67 -8.83
CA ILE A 463 2.24 9.65 -7.83
C ILE A 463 1.55 9.94 -6.48
N ARG A 464 1.65 11.18 -5.98
CA ARG A 464 1.01 11.61 -4.73
C ARG A 464 -0.52 11.45 -4.77
N SER A 465 -1.17 11.84 -5.86
CA SER A 465 -2.63 11.72 -6.01
C SER A 465 -3.12 10.27 -6.02
N LYS A 466 -2.34 9.35 -6.60
CA LYS A 466 -2.73 7.93 -6.72
C LYS A 466 -2.72 7.21 -5.37
N ALA A 467 -2.04 7.73 -4.35
CA ALA A 467 -2.11 7.18 -3.00
C ALA A 467 -3.55 7.17 -2.44
N GLY A 468 -4.30 8.27 -2.64
CA GLY A 468 -5.71 8.34 -2.24
C GLY A 468 -6.61 7.37 -3.00
N ARG A 469 -6.36 7.17 -4.30
CA ARG A 469 -7.10 6.22 -5.15
C ARG A 469 -6.92 4.79 -4.64
N VAL A 470 -5.69 4.36 -4.40
CA VAL A 470 -5.36 3.01 -3.94
C VAL A 470 -5.93 2.75 -2.53
N PHE A 471 -5.74 3.69 -1.61
CA PHE A 471 -6.32 3.58 -0.26
C PHE A 471 -7.85 3.47 -0.31
N GLY A 472 -8.51 4.23 -1.18
CA GLY A 472 -9.97 4.17 -1.36
C GLY A 472 -10.47 2.78 -1.75
N ARG A 473 -9.73 2.04 -2.59
CA ARG A 473 -10.08 0.65 -2.96
C ARG A 473 -9.90 -0.31 -1.79
N CYS A 474 -8.83 -0.14 -1.00
CA CYS A 474 -8.64 -0.91 0.23
C CYS A 474 -9.79 -0.71 1.22
N ALA A 475 -10.16 0.55 1.47
CA ALA A 475 -11.25 0.89 2.38
C ALA A 475 -12.61 0.37 1.85
N GLY A 476 -12.86 0.51 0.55
CA GLY A 476 -14.07 0.01 -0.10
C GLY A 476 -14.22 -1.50 0.05
N LEU A 477 -13.18 -2.27 -0.26
CA LEU A 477 -13.24 -3.74 -0.15
C LEU A 477 -13.46 -4.19 1.29
N LEU A 478 -12.74 -3.62 2.26
CA LEU A 478 -12.95 -3.96 3.68
C LEU A 478 -14.39 -3.70 4.13
N MET A 479 -15.03 -2.66 3.60
CA MET A 479 -16.44 -2.37 3.88
C MET A 479 -17.38 -3.37 3.21
N THR A 480 -17.08 -3.82 1.98
CA THR A 480 -17.82 -4.89 1.30
C THR A 480 -17.75 -6.21 2.08
N LEU A 481 -16.59 -6.57 2.62
CA LEU A 481 -16.39 -7.82 3.37
C LEU A 481 -17.05 -7.81 4.76
N LYS A 482 -17.23 -6.62 5.35
CA LYS A 482 -17.68 -6.48 6.74
C LYS A 482 -19.10 -7.03 6.92
N GLY A 483 -19.22 -8.06 7.77
CA GLY A 483 -20.51 -8.59 8.21
C GLY A 483 -21.24 -9.45 7.16
N LEU A 484 -20.55 -9.87 6.09
CA LEU A 484 -21.10 -10.88 5.18
C LEU A 484 -21.37 -12.18 5.95
N PRO A 485 -22.57 -12.80 5.79
CA PRO A 485 -22.82 -14.12 6.34
C PRO A 485 -22.00 -15.16 5.57
N SER A 486 -21.67 -16.29 6.18
CA SER A 486 -21.12 -17.41 5.43
C SER A 486 -22.16 -17.91 4.39
N THR A 487 -21.79 -18.35 3.18
CA THR A 487 -20.42 -18.59 2.68
C THR A 487 -20.10 -17.68 1.48
N TYR A 488 -20.34 -18.12 0.24
CA TYR A 488 -20.18 -17.25 -0.92
C TYR A 488 -21.40 -16.34 -1.07
N ASN A 489 -21.15 -15.05 -1.25
CA ASN A 489 -22.14 -14.02 -1.52
C ASN A 489 -21.75 -13.24 -2.77
N LYS A 490 -22.73 -12.75 -3.53
CA LYS A 490 -22.49 -12.05 -4.80
C LYS A 490 -21.69 -10.75 -4.61
N ASP A 491 -21.73 -10.17 -3.42
CA ASP A 491 -20.87 -9.07 -2.95
C ASP A 491 -19.37 -9.32 -3.23
N LEU A 492 -18.93 -10.59 -3.20
CA LEU A 492 -17.54 -10.98 -3.48
C LEU A 492 -17.14 -10.82 -4.95
N GLN A 493 -18.04 -10.36 -5.84
CA GLN A 493 -17.71 -10.04 -7.23
C GLN A 493 -16.88 -8.74 -7.36
N GLU A 494 -17.01 -7.82 -6.38
CA GLU A 494 -16.34 -6.51 -6.33
C GLU A 494 -14.81 -6.57 -6.10
N ASP A 495 -14.27 -7.74 -5.79
CA ASP A 495 -12.84 -7.94 -5.54
C ASP A 495 -11.96 -7.65 -6.78
N LYS A 496 -12.40 -8.04 -7.97
CA LYS A 496 -11.63 -8.02 -9.23
C LYS A 496 -11.29 -6.62 -9.68
N GLU A 497 -12.30 -5.75 -9.80
CA GLU A 497 -12.06 -4.37 -10.24
C GLU A 497 -11.13 -3.62 -9.30
N ALA A 498 -11.17 -3.92 -7.99
CA ALA A 498 -10.27 -3.33 -7.02
C ALA A 498 -8.82 -3.79 -7.24
N VAL A 499 -8.62 -5.09 -7.44
CA VAL A 499 -7.29 -5.67 -7.71
C VAL A 499 -6.71 -5.15 -9.02
N PHE A 500 -7.48 -5.18 -10.11
CA PHE A 500 -6.99 -4.84 -11.44
C PHE A 500 -6.55 -3.38 -11.51
N GLU A 501 -7.40 -2.46 -11.04
CA GLU A 501 -7.09 -1.04 -11.04
C GLU A 501 -5.86 -0.71 -10.18
N VAL A 502 -5.75 -1.30 -8.99
CA VAL A 502 -4.60 -1.06 -8.10
C VAL A 502 -3.32 -1.65 -8.69
N SER A 503 -3.40 -2.82 -9.30
CA SER A 503 -2.25 -3.46 -9.95
C SER A 503 -1.69 -2.61 -11.08
N ASP A 504 -2.55 -2.07 -11.95
CA ASP A 504 -2.15 -1.18 -13.04
C ASP A 504 -1.57 0.14 -12.50
N THR A 505 -2.24 0.72 -11.50
CA THR A 505 -1.81 1.97 -10.87
C THR A 505 -0.41 1.85 -10.27
N VAL A 506 -0.18 0.81 -9.45
CA VAL A 506 1.11 0.61 -8.78
C VAL A 506 2.19 0.26 -9.80
N SER A 507 1.90 -0.55 -10.81
CA SER A 507 2.85 -0.87 -11.88
C SER A 507 3.31 0.38 -12.62
N ALA A 508 2.39 1.27 -13.00
CA ALA A 508 2.72 2.52 -13.66
C ALA A 508 3.50 3.47 -12.75
N VAL A 509 3.07 3.61 -11.49
CA VAL A 509 3.73 4.48 -10.51
C VAL A 509 5.17 4.03 -10.22
N LEU A 510 5.42 2.74 -10.03
CA LEU A 510 6.77 2.23 -9.78
C LEU A 510 7.72 2.52 -10.95
N GLN A 511 7.25 2.33 -12.19
CA GLN A 511 8.04 2.65 -13.39
C GLN A 511 8.31 4.15 -13.53
N VAL A 512 7.29 4.99 -13.31
CA VAL A 512 7.45 6.45 -13.36
C VAL A 512 8.39 6.94 -12.27
N ALA A 513 8.26 6.43 -11.04
CA ALA A 513 9.13 6.77 -9.93
C ALA A 513 10.60 6.37 -10.22
N THR A 514 10.80 5.19 -10.82
CA THR A 514 12.14 4.74 -11.27
C THR A 514 12.71 5.70 -12.29
N GLY A 515 11.92 6.06 -13.30
CA GLY A 515 12.28 7.05 -14.32
C GLY A 515 12.68 8.39 -13.71
N VAL A 516 11.85 8.96 -12.84
CA VAL A 516 12.11 10.23 -12.15
C VAL A 516 13.42 10.18 -11.38
N ILE A 517 13.63 9.17 -10.53
CA ILE A 517 14.86 9.07 -9.73
C ILE A 517 16.08 8.87 -10.60
N SER A 518 15.97 8.08 -11.68
CA SER A 518 17.09 7.78 -12.57
C SER A 518 17.58 8.99 -13.36
N THR A 519 16.68 9.93 -13.70
CA THR A 519 17.00 11.05 -14.60
C THR A 519 17.04 12.42 -13.92
N LEU A 520 16.61 12.54 -12.66
CA LEU A 520 16.64 13.84 -11.97
C LEU A 520 18.07 14.35 -11.85
N GLN A 521 18.23 15.65 -12.03
CA GLN A 521 19.49 16.35 -11.82
C GLN A 521 19.48 17.05 -10.46
N ILE A 522 20.63 17.06 -9.79
CA ILE A 522 20.82 17.78 -8.52
C ILE A 522 21.65 19.04 -8.75
N HIS A 523 21.29 20.13 -8.07
CA HIS A 523 22.05 21.37 -8.06
C HIS A 523 22.91 21.42 -6.80
N ARG A 524 24.10 20.79 -6.88
CA ARG A 524 25.03 20.64 -5.75
C ARG A 524 25.38 21.97 -5.08
N GLU A 525 25.54 23.02 -5.88
CA GLU A 525 25.83 24.37 -5.41
C GLU A 525 24.69 24.95 -4.57
N ASN A 526 23.44 24.84 -5.05
CA ASN A 526 22.26 25.32 -4.31
C ASN A 526 22.05 24.53 -3.01
N MET A 527 22.26 23.20 -3.05
CA MET A 527 22.21 22.35 -1.86
C MET A 527 23.25 22.77 -0.81
N ALA A 528 24.48 23.07 -1.24
CA ALA A 528 25.54 23.53 -0.35
C ALA A 528 25.28 24.95 0.19
N GLN A 529 24.79 25.88 -0.65
CA GLN A 529 24.44 27.24 -0.25
C GLN A 529 23.26 27.30 0.73
N ALA A 530 22.40 26.28 0.73
CA ALA A 530 21.32 26.18 1.71
C ALA A 530 21.80 25.74 3.11
N LEU A 531 23.06 25.31 3.26
CA LEU A 531 23.67 25.07 4.57
C LEU A 531 24.10 26.40 5.19
N SER A 532 23.67 26.65 6.42
CA SER A 532 23.97 27.88 7.13
C SER A 532 24.71 27.63 8.46
N PRO A 533 25.62 28.53 8.89
CA PRO A 533 26.44 28.30 10.09
C PRO A 533 25.65 28.14 11.39
N ASP A 534 24.43 28.66 11.48
CA ASP A 534 23.52 28.47 12.62
C ASP A 534 23.16 26.99 12.85
N MET A 535 23.13 26.17 11.80
CA MET A 535 22.90 24.72 11.90
C MET A 535 24.01 24.00 12.70
N LEU A 536 25.19 24.62 12.82
CA LEU A 536 26.35 24.09 13.54
C LEU A 536 26.34 24.46 15.04
N ALA A 537 25.33 25.17 15.53
CA ALA A 537 25.18 25.46 16.96
C ALA A 537 25.08 24.18 17.80
N THR A 538 24.42 23.14 17.28
CA THR A 538 24.34 21.82 17.91
C THR A 538 25.71 21.13 17.93
N ASP A 539 26.49 21.26 16.87
CA ASP A 539 27.83 20.69 16.79
C ASP A 539 28.80 21.39 17.76
N LEU A 540 28.63 22.69 17.97
CA LEU A 540 29.35 23.44 18.99
C LEU A 540 29.04 22.93 20.41
N ALA A 541 27.79 22.55 20.68
CA ALA A 541 27.44 21.89 21.93
C ALA A 541 28.11 20.50 22.04
N TYR A 542 28.08 19.68 20.98
CA TYR A 542 28.74 18.37 20.99
C TYR A 542 30.25 18.46 21.17
N TYR A 543 30.89 19.49 20.62
CA TYR A 543 32.30 19.79 20.87
C TYR A 543 32.58 19.92 22.38
N LEU A 544 31.78 20.72 23.09
CA LEU A 544 31.92 20.91 24.54
C LEU A 544 31.63 19.63 25.33
N VAL A 545 30.63 18.85 24.90
CA VAL A 545 30.32 17.56 25.53
C VAL A 545 31.50 16.61 25.43
N ARG A 546 32.18 16.55 24.28
CA ARG A 546 33.40 15.74 24.10
C ARG A 546 34.58 16.25 24.94
N LYS A 547 34.58 17.51 25.37
CA LYS A 547 35.53 18.08 26.33
C LYS A 547 35.11 17.84 27.80
N GLY A 548 34.05 17.08 28.04
CA GLY A 548 33.58 16.68 29.38
C GLY A 548 32.45 17.53 29.96
N MET A 549 31.92 18.51 29.22
CA MET A 549 30.80 19.33 29.69
C MET A 549 29.47 18.54 29.64
N PRO A 550 28.64 18.56 30.68
CA PRO A 550 27.29 18.00 30.61
C PRO A 550 26.45 18.64 29.50
N PHE A 551 25.66 17.84 28.77
CA PHE A 551 24.94 18.30 27.57
C PHE A 551 24.05 19.53 27.81
N ARG A 552 23.32 19.60 28.93
CA ARG A 552 22.47 20.78 29.24
C ARG A 552 23.29 22.06 29.33
N GLN A 553 24.48 21.99 29.94
CA GLN A 553 25.40 23.14 30.03
C GLN A 553 26.01 23.46 28.67
N ALA A 554 26.36 22.44 27.87
CA ALA A 554 26.88 22.64 26.53
C ALA A 554 25.86 23.30 25.59
N HIS A 555 24.60 22.87 25.66
CA HIS A 555 23.48 23.47 24.93
C HIS A 555 23.22 24.93 25.36
N GLU A 556 23.24 25.22 26.66
CA GLU A 556 23.14 26.60 27.14
C GLU A 556 24.32 27.45 26.65
N THR A 557 25.53 26.89 26.65
CA THR A 557 26.76 27.54 26.19
C THR A 557 26.74 27.81 24.69
N SER A 558 26.28 26.87 23.87
CA SER A 558 26.11 27.10 22.43
C SER A 558 24.99 28.11 22.16
N GLY A 559 23.90 28.10 22.94
CA GLY A 559 22.86 29.13 22.89
C GLY A 559 23.40 30.54 23.17
N LYS A 560 24.31 30.68 24.15
CA LYS A 560 25.00 31.96 24.41
C LYS A 560 25.89 32.38 23.24
N ALA A 561 26.53 31.44 22.55
CA ALA A 561 27.33 31.74 21.36
C ALA A 561 26.46 32.22 20.20
N VAL A 562 25.31 31.56 19.95
CA VAL A 562 24.32 32.01 18.97
C VAL A 562 23.83 33.43 19.30
N PHE A 563 23.43 33.66 20.55
CA PHE A 563 22.97 34.98 21.01
C PHE A 563 24.04 36.07 20.82
N LEU A 564 25.31 35.77 21.10
CA LEU A 564 26.42 36.70 20.89
C LEU A 564 26.61 37.03 19.39
N ALA A 565 26.57 36.01 18.53
CA ALA A 565 26.69 36.19 17.08
C ALA A 565 25.54 37.07 16.53
N GLU A 566 24.31 36.79 16.94
CA GLU A 566 23.13 37.59 16.58
C GLU A 566 23.23 39.04 17.05
N THR A 567 23.64 39.25 18.31
CA THR A 567 23.80 40.60 18.89
C THR A 567 24.86 41.42 18.14
N LYS A 568 25.90 40.75 17.62
CA LYS A 568 26.94 41.38 16.81
C LYS A 568 26.59 41.49 15.32
N GLY A 569 25.50 40.90 14.87
CA GLY A 569 25.10 40.85 13.47
C GLY A 569 26.08 40.06 12.58
N VAL A 570 26.72 39.03 13.13
CA VAL A 570 27.70 38.17 12.43
C VAL A 570 27.23 36.72 12.41
N ALA A 571 27.76 35.91 11.49
CA ALA A 571 27.48 34.48 11.47
C ALA A 571 28.17 33.76 12.65
N LEU A 572 27.63 32.62 13.09
CA LEU A 572 28.16 31.88 14.25
C LEU A 572 29.64 31.50 14.10
N ASN A 573 30.06 31.15 12.88
CA ASN A 573 31.45 30.80 12.54
C ASN A 573 32.40 32.01 12.42
N GLN A 574 31.90 33.25 12.55
CA GLN A 574 32.69 34.48 12.53
C GLN A 574 33.05 34.97 13.94
N LEU A 575 32.55 34.31 15.00
CA LEU A 575 33.02 34.57 16.36
C LEU A 575 34.49 34.15 16.50
N SER A 576 35.31 35.06 17.02
CA SER A 576 36.71 34.78 17.32
C SER A 576 36.84 33.76 18.44
N LEU A 577 37.98 33.06 18.50
CA LEU A 577 38.26 32.13 19.59
C LEU A 577 38.20 32.82 20.97
N GLN A 578 38.66 34.08 21.05
CA GLN A 578 38.63 34.87 22.28
C GLN A 578 37.19 35.12 22.75
N GLU A 579 36.27 35.39 21.82
CA GLU A 579 34.86 35.57 22.12
C GLU A 579 34.21 34.27 22.57
N LEU A 580 34.49 33.15 21.89
CA LEU A 580 34.03 31.84 22.35
C LEU A 580 34.58 31.52 23.75
N GLN A 581 35.85 31.81 24.01
CA GLN A 581 36.49 31.64 25.32
C GLN A 581 35.89 32.52 26.42
N SER A 582 35.36 33.70 26.06
CA SER A 582 34.60 34.54 27.00
C SER A 582 33.30 33.88 27.47
N ILE A 583 32.75 32.94 26.69
CA ILE A 583 31.56 32.16 27.04
C ILE A 583 31.95 30.89 27.80
N SER A 584 33.01 30.18 27.37
CA SER A 584 33.53 29.01 28.07
C SER A 584 35.03 28.80 27.84
N PRO A 585 35.82 28.53 28.90
CA PRO A 585 37.26 28.28 28.77
C PRO A 585 37.58 26.95 28.06
N LEU A 586 36.58 26.08 27.84
CA LEU A 586 36.77 24.80 27.14
C LEU A 586 36.92 24.95 25.63
N PHE A 587 36.63 26.13 25.06
CA PHE A 587 36.89 26.40 23.66
C PHE A 587 38.39 26.58 23.39
N SER A 588 38.93 25.73 22.50
CA SER A 588 40.30 25.80 22.00
C SER A 588 40.34 25.94 20.48
N GLY A 589 41.51 26.16 19.88
CA GLY A 589 41.63 26.44 18.44
C GLY A 589 41.09 25.35 17.51
N ASP A 590 40.97 24.11 17.99
CA ASP A 590 40.33 23.00 17.28
C ASP A 590 38.81 23.16 17.09
N VAL A 591 38.16 24.14 17.76
CA VAL A 591 36.76 24.51 17.52
C VAL A 591 36.51 24.95 16.08
N SER A 592 37.55 25.45 15.39
CA SER A 592 37.50 25.82 13.97
C SER A 592 37.04 24.67 13.06
N ARG A 593 37.24 23.41 13.47
CA ARG A 593 36.77 22.22 12.74
C ARG A 593 35.25 22.11 12.73
N VAL A 594 34.55 22.66 13.72
CA VAL A 594 33.08 22.66 13.80
C VAL A 594 32.46 23.41 12.62
N TRP A 595 33.17 24.40 12.08
CA TRP A 595 32.70 25.24 10.98
C TRP A 595 32.69 24.56 9.61
N ASP A 596 33.23 23.35 9.52
CA ASP A 596 33.18 22.53 8.32
C ASP A 596 31.95 21.60 8.34
N TYR A 597 31.03 21.78 7.39
CA TYR A 597 29.86 20.91 7.25
C TYR A 597 30.24 19.45 6.99
N GLN A 598 31.40 19.19 6.38
CA GLN A 598 31.91 17.83 6.22
C GLN A 598 32.31 17.24 7.58
N ASN A 599 32.92 18.02 8.48
CA ASN A 599 33.16 17.56 9.85
C ASN A 599 31.84 17.26 10.57
N SER A 600 30.82 18.08 10.36
CA SER A 600 29.49 17.87 10.96
C SER A 600 28.92 16.50 10.64
N VAL A 601 28.79 16.17 9.34
CA VAL A 601 28.20 14.89 8.93
C VAL A 601 29.03 13.68 9.36
N GLU A 602 30.36 13.81 9.44
CA GLU A 602 31.25 12.71 9.86
C GLU A 602 31.18 12.38 11.35
N GLN A 603 30.60 13.24 12.19
CA GLN A 603 30.35 12.93 13.59
C GLN A 603 29.32 11.80 13.78
N TYR A 604 28.43 11.59 12.80
CA TYR A 604 27.33 10.62 12.86
C TYR A 604 27.79 9.23 12.38
N GLY A 605 28.92 8.74 12.92
CA GLY A 605 29.53 7.45 12.57
C GLY A 605 28.85 6.22 13.17
N ALA A 606 27.91 6.39 14.09
CA ALA A 606 27.07 5.29 14.57
C ALA A 606 26.21 4.75 13.41
N LEU A 607 25.94 3.43 13.40
CA LEU A 607 25.20 2.77 12.33
C LEU A 607 23.82 3.41 12.13
N GLY A 608 23.50 3.73 10.88
CA GLY A 608 22.28 4.46 10.52
C GLY A 608 22.45 5.99 10.53
N GLY A 609 23.60 6.52 10.95
CA GLY A 609 23.91 7.94 10.84
C GLY A 609 24.31 8.37 9.42
N THR A 610 24.52 9.69 9.24
CA THR A 610 24.84 10.30 7.94
C THR A 610 26.33 10.38 7.61
N ALA A 611 27.23 9.86 8.45
CA ALA A 611 28.66 9.80 8.11
C ALA A 611 28.88 8.91 6.88
N ARG A 612 29.92 9.19 6.09
CA ARG A 612 30.18 8.45 4.84
C ARG A 612 30.31 6.94 5.07
N SER A 613 31.00 6.53 6.13
CA SER A 613 31.16 5.12 6.50
C SER A 613 29.83 4.43 6.83
N SER A 614 28.90 5.13 7.49
CA SER A 614 27.57 4.62 7.80
C SER A 614 26.68 4.55 6.56
N VAL A 615 26.80 5.50 5.63
CA VAL A 615 26.10 5.46 4.33
C VAL A 615 26.59 4.28 3.48
N ASP A 616 27.90 4.03 3.43
CA ASP A 616 28.49 2.87 2.74
C ASP A 616 27.99 1.55 3.35
N TRP A 617 27.92 1.48 4.69
CA TRP A 617 27.33 0.33 5.38
C TRP A 617 25.85 0.15 4.99
N GLN A 618 25.04 1.21 4.99
CA GLN A 618 23.62 1.14 4.60
C GLN A 618 23.45 0.63 3.16
N ILE A 619 24.26 1.12 2.22
CA ILE A 619 24.27 0.64 0.82
C ILE A 619 24.54 -0.87 0.78
N GLY A 620 25.58 -1.34 1.49
CA GLY A 620 25.92 -2.76 1.58
C GLY A 620 24.77 -3.60 2.15
N GLN A 621 24.11 -3.12 3.21
CA GLN A 621 22.99 -3.81 3.83
C GLN A 621 21.78 -3.91 2.89
N VAL A 622 21.41 -2.83 2.20
CA VAL A 622 20.27 -2.85 1.27
C VAL A 622 20.55 -3.77 0.08
N ARG A 623 21.77 -3.78 -0.46
CA ARG A 623 22.16 -4.71 -1.53
C ARG A 623 22.05 -6.17 -1.09
N ALA A 624 22.51 -6.48 0.12
CA ALA A 624 22.38 -7.84 0.68
C ALA A 624 20.91 -8.25 0.87
N LEU A 625 20.04 -7.33 1.32
CA LEU A 625 18.60 -7.58 1.46
C LEU A 625 17.94 -7.89 0.11
N LEU A 626 18.23 -7.09 -0.92
CA LEU A 626 17.72 -7.33 -2.28
C LEU A 626 18.15 -8.70 -2.81
N GLN A 627 19.43 -9.05 -2.64
CA GLN A 627 19.95 -10.34 -3.07
C GLN A 627 19.26 -11.52 -2.35
N ALA A 628 19.05 -11.40 -1.03
CA ALA A 628 18.35 -12.43 -0.25
C ALA A 628 16.89 -12.60 -0.70
N GLN A 629 16.19 -11.49 -0.96
CA GLN A 629 14.81 -11.50 -1.44
C GLN A 629 14.68 -12.11 -2.85
N GLN A 630 15.59 -11.78 -3.77
CA GLN A 630 15.62 -12.36 -5.11
C GLN A 630 15.93 -13.86 -5.07
N GLY A 631 16.85 -14.29 -4.21
CA GLY A 631 17.15 -15.71 -3.99
C GLY A 631 15.94 -16.48 -3.46
N LEU A 632 15.20 -15.91 -2.49
CA LEU A 632 13.96 -16.49 -1.98
C LEU A 632 12.87 -16.58 -3.06
N HIS A 633 12.71 -15.53 -3.86
CA HIS A 633 11.73 -15.52 -4.95
C HIS A 633 12.09 -16.53 -6.06
N ALA A 634 13.36 -16.66 -6.43
CA ALA A 634 13.80 -17.65 -7.39
C ALA A 634 13.56 -19.09 -6.91
N LEU A 635 13.74 -19.36 -5.60
CA LEU A 635 13.40 -20.65 -4.99
C LEU A 635 11.90 -20.92 -4.96
N GLN A 636 11.07 -19.88 -4.82
CA GLN A 636 9.61 -20.00 -4.87
C GLN A 636 9.03 -20.11 -6.28
N ALA A 637 9.77 -19.65 -7.29
CA ALA A 637 9.42 -19.73 -8.71
C ALA A 637 10.01 -20.97 -9.40
N ALA A 638 10.79 -21.79 -8.70
CA ALA A 638 11.29 -23.05 -9.20
C ALA A 638 10.22 -24.15 -9.05
N PRO A 639 9.90 -24.89 -10.12
CA PRO A 639 8.83 -25.89 -10.17
C PRO A 639 9.07 -27.13 -9.30
#